data_AF-A0A261BPP4-F1
#
_entry.id   AF-A0A261BPP4-F1
#
_cell.length_a   1.000
_cell.length_b   1.000
_cell.length_c   1.000
_cell.angle_alpha   90.00
_cell.angle_beta   90.00
_cell.angle_gamma   90.00
#
_symmetry.space_group_name_H-M   'P 1'
#
loop_
_entity.id
_entity.type
_entity.pdbx_description
1 polymer ?
#
loop_
_entity_poly.entity_id
_entity_poly.type
_entity_poly.pdbx_seq_one_letter_code
_entity_poly.pdbx_strand_id
1 'polypeptide(L)'
;MRLLLPLILLVIGVYGLDNGLGRTPPMGWMSWTAFYCEIDCQKHPTGCINEQLYKDMADRLVSGGYDKLGYKSVHIDDCWSEMERDSNGVLVANKTRFPSGMKTLAKYMHDRGLKFGIYEDYGTKTCGGYPGSYKHERTDAQTFAAWDVDYLKLDGCNIDQAMMPIGYPLFEKELNATGRPIMYSCSWPAYLIDHPELVNYHLIGKYCNTWRNFDDINSSWKSIISIISYYDKNQDKHIPTHGPGRWHDPDMLVIGNKGITLDMSISQFTVWCIWSAPLIMSNDLRIIGDEFKGVLQNKEAIRINQDPLGIMGRLIKNSTDIATYVKQITPSKGDKKSFAFALLNRNEKKGYERVEILLSAIGLTDPAGYYIHDIWAHVDLGLLRPSDSIIVNIAPAGSSFFRADVASIHQPIGRRRYKLDNSNVVYEFEKSQAHVNQDYPDITKNWMILLFCTVYLYTKVIDIPFRKMNFTEYIIDAISDRIRFNHTHAYITSAYYFKNSKSLGKNAVAMVVVMSQRTRSNLEKYEMTLIGTSGNNTLKSQASIKIETAEGMSCEYVTVFVQAQTLPNPQKLEIESQGTRVQIPFREPRESAHSPVIICISPQFVAEKWQVFLMNIHIVRRYGGHMHIYITSMVRELFETLKVYESVGILTLDFWIRMKFEETKTPYADPMRNVEWRNQAGAQTDCLLQYKEVADFIAFFDIDDILIPRLSHNYHQEFSNHFNAYPDYHSIFYNKRDIAVERVTNVKDFSFRQIFSTMEIREEEGYGKSIVNPLKYNSTWIHHSFQLPRNKMLKIYNTEIIHVKDVLETELNQSAPFRLPKMFGSDTDTLIGEMDLRSLDIDFQRVFGKNKYREAATKMEDKNFYGPIVFDCYNESFYHPYFVEKKNFKELCPNADNCKLPQRDDIKCIHSDAEYVSGPEMYPITFHYAIGSFWSEDIGCYQ
;
A
#
# COMPACT_ATOMS: atom_id res chain seq x y z
N MET A 1 27.33 59.43 26.11
CA MET A 1 26.75 58.70 27.28
C MET A 1 25.47 58.01 26.84
N ARG A 2 25.54 56.73 26.48
CA ARG A 2 24.55 55.67 26.77
C ARG A 2 25.05 54.36 26.15
N LEU A 3 25.05 53.34 27.00
CA LEU A 3 25.79 52.09 26.87
C LEU A 3 25.16 51.14 25.85
N LEU A 4 26.05 50.37 25.21
CA LEU A 4 25.79 49.09 24.57
C LEU A 4 25.32 48.05 25.61
N LEU A 5 24.25 47.33 25.30
CA LEU A 5 23.92 46.04 25.90
C LEU A 5 23.60 45.07 24.75
N PRO A 6 24.39 44.01 24.51
CA PRO A 6 23.98 42.95 23.62
C PRO A 6 22.99 42.05 24.36
N LEU A 7 21.87 41.76 23.70
CA LEU A 7 20.89 40.79 24.16
C LEU A 7 21.53 39.40 24.07
N ILE A 8 21.97 38.86 25.20
CA ILE A 8 22.42 37.48 25.34
C ILE A 8 21.23 36.58 25.02
N LEU A 9 21.28 35.90 23.88
CA LEU A 9 20.51 34.69 23.63
C LEU A 9 20.86 33.70 24.75
N LEU A 10 19.94 33.49 25.69
CA LEU A 10 19.96 32.30 26.54
C LEU A 10 19.68 31.10 25.63
N VAL A 11 20.74 30.61 24.98
CA VAL A 11 20.82 29.20 24.60
C VAL A 11 20.82 28.48 25.93
N ILE A 12 19.71 27.82 26.28
CA ILE A 12 19.71 26.83 27.35
C ILE A 12 20.67 25.75 26.86
N GLY A 13 21.94 25.85 27.26
CA GLY A 13 22.95 24.84 27.01
C GLY A 13 22.49 23.57 27.71
N VAL A 14 22.04 22.61 26.92
CA VAL A 14 21.64 21.31 27.41
C VAL A 14 22.93 20.51 27.63
N TYR A 15 23.32 20.31 28.89
CA TYR A 15 24.51 19.56 29.28
C TYR A 15 24.30 18.05 29.03
N GLY A 16 24.71 17.58 27.85
CA GLY A 16 24.95 16.15 27.57
C GLY A 16 26.44 15.86 27.47
N LEU A 17 26.82 14.58 27.34
CA LEU A 17 28.20 14.20 27.06
C LEU A 17 28.63 14.87 25.74
N ASP A 18 29.55 15.83 25.82
CA ASP A 18 29.97 16.64 24.68
C ASP A 18 31.18 16.02 23.96
N ASN A 19 31.04 14.76 23.56
CA ASN A 19 32.03 14.05 22.74
C ASN A 19 31.77 14.21 21.23
N GLY A 20 30.84 15.09 20.84
CA GLY A 20 30.46 15.32 19.44
C GLY A 20 29.55 14.26 18.81
N LEU A 21 29.24 13.17 19.53
CA LEU A 21 28.43 12.06 19.03
C LEU A 21 26.98 12.11 19.52
N GLY A 22 26.14 11.23 18.98
CA GLY A 22 24.75 11.08 19.42
C GLY A 22 23.90 12.33 19.23
N ARG A 23 24.15 13.19 18.24
CA ARG A 23 23.34 14.42 18.04
C ARG A 23 21.88 14.13 17.65
N THR A 24 21.64 12.96 17.07
CA THR A 24 20.34 12.29 16.97
C THR A 24 20.46 10.89 17.60
N PRO A 25 19.35 10.21 17.91
CA PRO A 25 19.40 8.85 18.47
C PRO A 25 20.17 7.91 17.54
N PRO A 26 21.03 7.02 18.05
CA PRO A 26 21.78 6.10 17.20
C PRO A 26 20.84 5.09 16.51
N MET A 27 21.19 4.72 15.28
CA MET A 27 20.49 3.72 14.49
C MET A 27 21.48 2.66 14.00
N GLY A 28 21.14 1.38 14.16
CA GLY A 28 22.04 0.29 13.83
C GLY A 28 21.43 -1.08 14.07
N TRP A 29 22.29 -2.06 14.31
CA TRP A 29 21.92 -3.45 14.56
C TRP A 29 22.79 -4.04 15.67
N MET A 30 22.24 -4.89 16.53
CA MET A 30 22.91 -5.57 17.65
C MET A 30 22.45 -7.03 17.73
N SER A 31 23.32 -7.95 18.19
CA SER A 31 23.04 -9.38 18.15
C SER A 31 22.16 -9.93 19.30
N TRP A 32 22.06 -9.25 20.43
CA TRP A 32 21.63 -9.88 21.70
C TRP A 32 20.22 -10.50 21.68
N THR A 33 19.15 -9.78 21.33
CA THR A 33 17.79 -10.34 21.46
C THR A 33 17.48 -11.45 20.44
N ALA A 34 18.15 -11.47 19.30
CA ALA A 34 17.90 -12.47 18.25
C ALA A 34 18.83 -13.68 18.33
N PHE A 35 20.08 -13.48 18.79
CA PHE A 35 21.13 -14.51 18.77
C PHE A 35 21.65 -14.86 20.17
N TYR A 36 21.35 -14.06 21.18
CA TYR A 36 21.76 -14.24 22.58
C TYR A 36 23.25 -14.58 22.70
N CYS A 37 23.58 -15.56 23.55
CA CYS A 37 24.91 -16.08 23.78
C CYS A 37 25.09 -17.47 23.12
N GLU A 38 24.58 -17.66 21.89
CA GLU A 38 24.77 -18.92 21.16
C GLU A 38 26.22 -19.04 20.68
N ILE A 39 26.98 -19.98 21.23
CA ILE A 39 28.42 -20.16 20.94
C ILE A 39 28.74 -21.48 20.23
N ASP A 40 27.77 -22.39 20.10
CA ASP A 40 27.96 -23.67 19.40
C ASP A 40 27.83 -23.47 17.88
N CYS A 41 28.94 -23.06 17.26
CA CYS A 41 28.99 -22.85 15.82
C CYS A 41 28.96 -24.14 14.99
N GLN A 42 29.09 -25.32 15.61
CA GLN A 42 28.91 -26.57 14.88
C GLN A 42 27.41 -26.88 14.71
N LYS A 43 26.65 -26.67 15.78
CA LYS A 43 25.20 -26.91 15.79
C LYS A 43 24.41 -25.76 15.17
N HIS A 44 24.85 -24.53 15.38
CA HIS A 44 24.18 -23.30 14.94
C HIS A 44 25.12 -22.44 14.06
N PRO A 45 25.58 -22.94 12.90
CA PRO A 45 26.64 -22.29 12.12
C PRO A 45 26.29 -20.89 11.60
N THR A 46 25.00 -20.62 11.39
CA THR A 46 24.51 -19.31 10.93
C THR A 46 24.01 -18.42 12.07
N GLY A 47 23.78 -18.97 13.27
CA GLY A 47 23.19 -18.26 14.41
C GLY A 47 24.13 -18.09 15.60
N CYS A 48 25.28 -18.75 15.61
CA CYS A 48 26.26 -18.56 16.67
C CYS A 48 26.97 -17.20 16.55
N ILE A 49 27.44 -16.69 17.68
CA ILE A 49 28.21 -15.46 17.80
C ILE A 49 29.60 -15.69 17.19
N ASN A 50 29.76 -15.39 15.91
CA ASN A 50 31.02 -15.51 15.18
C ASN A 50 31.24 -14.33 14.22
N GLU A 51 32.46 -14.22 13.69
CA GLU A 51 32.82 -13.16 12.75
C GLU A 51 31.89 -13.09 11.53
N GLN A 52 31.49 -14.24 10.99
CA GLN A 52 30.67 -14.31 9.78
C GLN A 52 29.26 -13.75 10.00
N LEU A 53 28.66 -13.98 11.17
CA LEU A 53 27.36 -13.42 11.54
C LEU A 53 27.36 -11.90 11.38
N TYR A 54 28.36 -11.21 11.94
CA TYR A 54 28.43 -9.75 11.87
C TYR A 54 28.73 -9.25 10.45
N LYS A 55 29.55 -9.97 9.68
CA LYS A 55 29.78 -9.65 8.26
C LYS A 55 28.50 -9.77 7.44
N ASP A 56 27.74 -10.83 7.63
CA ASP A 56 26.45 -11.04 6.96
C ASP A 56 25.49 -9.89 7.28
N MET A 57 25.36 -9.50 8.55
CA MET A 57 24.45 -8.41 8.95
C MET A 57 24.90 -7.07 8.38
N ALA A 58 26.21 -6.81 8.32
CA ALA A 58 26.76 -5.64 7.67
C ALA A 58 26.45 -5.60 6.17
N ASP A 59 26.64 -6.72 5.47
CA ASP A 59 26.30 -6.84 4.04
C ASP A 59 24.79 -6.66 3.79
N ARG A 60 23.93 -7.18 4.68
CA ARG A 60 22.47 -7.02 4.58
C ARG A 60 21.99 -5.61 4.92
N LEU A 61 22.64 -4.91 5.85
CA LEU A 61 22.34 -3.49 6.11
C LEU A 61 22.57 -2.64 4.86
N VAL A 62 23.67 -2.87 4.14
CA VAL A 62 24.03 -2.12 2.92
C VAL A 62 23.19 -2.56 1.72
N SER A 63 23.17 -3.85 1.41
CA SER A 63 22.44 -4.38 0.25
C SER A 63 20.92 -4.22 0.38
N GLY A 64 20.39 -4.30 1.61
CA GLY A 64 18.99 -4.07 1.93
C GLY A 64 18.59 -2.59 1.96
N GLY A 65 19.53 -1.65 1.88
CA GLY A 65 19.29 -0.21 1.84
C GLY A 65 18.99 0.44 3.20
N TYR A 66 19.17 -0.26 4.32
CA TYR A 66 18.99 0.29 5.67
C TYR A 66 20.01 1.38 5.97
N ASP A 67 21.24 1.21 5.51
CA ASP A 67 22.31 2.17 5.71
C ASP A 67 21.96 3.56 5.11
N LYS A 68 21.26 3.59 3.97
CA LYS A 68 20.80 4.83 3.32
C LYS A 68 19.73 5.57 4.13
N LEU A 69 19.11 4.89 5.10
CA LEU A 69 18.09 5.43 5.99
C LEU A 69 18.64 5.85 7.36
N GLY A 70 19.92 5.57 7.63
CA GLY A 70 20.59 5.98 8.86
C GLY A 70 21.07 4.84 9.74
N TYR A 71 20.70 3.58 9.46
CA TYR A 71 21.21 2.40 10.20
C TYR A 71 22.69 2.18 9.88
N LYS A 72 23.57 2.83 10.64
CA LYS A 72 25.00 2.99 10.30
C LYS A 72 25.94 2.24 11.22
N SER A 73 25.46 1.35 12.08
CA SER A 73 26.33 0.60 12.99
C SER A 73 25.91 -0.86 13.17
N VAL A 74 26.90 -1.73 13.40
CA VAL A 74 26.75 -3.15 13.75
C VAL A 74 27.46 -3.38 15.07
N HIS A 75 26.73 -3.84 16.08
CA HIS A 75 27.20 -3.99 17.45
C HIS A 75 27.30 -5.48 17.82
N ILE A 76 28.48 -5.88 18.29
CA ILE A 76 28.67 -7.13 19.00
C ILE A 76 28.17 -6.95 20.43
N ASP A 77 27.41 -7.92 20.94
CA ASP A 77 27.00 -7.99 22.35
C ASP A 77 27.85 -9.00 23.14
N ASP A 78 27.40 -9.48 24.29
CA ASP A 78 28.17 -10.40 25.14
C ASP A 78 28.62 -11.70 24.41
N CYS A 79 29.53 -12.44 25.03
CA CYS A 79 30.01 -13.74 24.58
C CYS A 79 30.93 -13.73 23.36
N TRP A 80 31.61 -12.61 23.06
CA TRP A 80 32.55 -12.51 21.94
C TRP A 80 34.00 -12.90 22.28
N SER A 81 34.40 -12.76 23.54
CA SER A 81 35.79 -12.92 24.00
C SER A 81 36.15 -14.37 24.35
N GLU A 82 37.43 -14.61 24.62
CA GLU A 82 37.89 -15.78 25.36
C GLU A 82 37.46 -15.70 26.82
N MET A 83 37.41 -16.85 27.50
CA MET A 83 37.09 -16.92 28.94
C MET A 83 38.16 -16.29 29.83
N GLU A 84 39.36 -16.02 29.29
CA GLU A 84 40.51 -15.48 30.00
C GLU A 84 41.18 -14.38 29.17
N ARG A 85 41.72 -13.37 29.86
CA ARG A 85 42.58 -12.34 29.27
C ARG A 85 43.94 -12.93 28.90
N ASP A 86 44.69 -12.24 28.06
CA ASP A 86 46.08 -12.63 27.78
C ASP A 86 47.02 -12.37 28.99
N SER A 87 48.29 -12.74 28.86
CA SER A 87 49.30 -12.56 29.91
C SER A 87 49.57 -11.09 30.27
N ASN A 88 49.14 -10.14 29.43
CA ASN A 88 49.25 -8.70 29.68
C ASN A 88 47.95 -8.12 30.28
N GLY A 89 46.94 -8.96 30.54
CA GLY A 89 45.64 -8.54 31.05
C GLY A 89 44.74 -7.89 29.98
N VAL A 90 45.02 -8.10 28.69
CA VAL A 90 44.24 -7.57 27.56
C VAL A 90 43.15 -8.55 27.16
N LEU A 91 41.97 -8.03 26.79
CA LEU A 91 40.87 -8.81 26.24
C LEU A 91 41.26 -9.48 24.92
N VAL A 92 40.87 -10.74 24.75
CA VAL A 92 41.16 -11.53 23.54
C VAL A 92 39.84 -11.97 22.93
N ALA A 93 39.64 -11.68 21.65
CA ALA A 93 38.51 -12.24 20.90
C ALA A 93 38.64 -13.76 20.80
N ASN A 94 37.53 -14.49 20.89
CA ASN A 94 37.59 -15.95 20.79
C ASN A 94 38.24 -16.38 19.46
N LYS A 95 39.35 -17.12 19.53
CA LYS A 95 40.23 -17.38 18.38
C LYS A 95 39.58 -18.24 17.31
N THR A 96 38.62 -19.07 17.69
CA THR A 96 37.91 -19.96 16.76
C THR A 96 36.76 -19.23 16.07
N ARG A 97 36.00 -18.41 16.82
CA ARG A 97 34.81 -17.71 16.30
C ARG A 97 35.16 -16.38 15.62
N PHE A 98 36.27 -15.75 16.00
CA PHE A 98 36.77 -14.49 15.45
C PHE A 98 38.24 -14.59 15.03
N PRO A 99 38.57 -15.48 14.08
CA PRO A 99 39.95 -15.82 13.73
C PRO A 99 40.75 -14.64 13.17
N SER A 100 40.09 -13.64 12.56
CA SER A 100 40.76 -12.45 12.02
C SER A 100 41.02 -11.33 13.05
N GLY A 101 40.42 -11.44 14.24
CA GLY A 101 40.46 -10.43 15.30
C GLY A 101 39.55 -9.21 15.08
N MET A 102 39.29 -8.48 16.16
CA MET A 102 38.31 -7.37 16.18
C MET A 102 38.69 -6.20 15.31
N LYS A 103 39.99 -5.86 15.20
CA LYS A 103 40.45 -4.78 14.33
C LYS A 103 40.12 -5.03 12.85
N THR A 104 40.26 -6.28 12.40
CA THR A 104 39.93 -6.67 11.03
C THR A 104 38.42 -6.60 10.79
N LEU A 105 37.62 -7.01 11.79
CA LEU A 105 36.17 -6.89 11.71
C LEU A 105 35.69 -5.44 11.72
N ALA A 106 36.30 -4.57 12.53
CA ALA A 106 36.04 -3.13 12.50
C ALA A 106 36.33 -2.53 11.13
N LYS A 107 37.50 -2.87 10.56
CA LYS A 107 37.84 -2.48 9.18
C LYS A 107 36.80 -2.97 8.16
N TYR A 108 36.27 -4.19 8.30
CA TYR A 108 35.22 -4.70 7.41
C TYR A 108 33.95 -3.84 7.43
N MET A 109 33.57 -3.33 8.61
CA MET A 109 32.45 -2.40 8.76
C MET A 109 32.76 -1.05 8.12
N HIS A 110 33.95 -0.50 8.39
CA HIS A 110 34.36 0.82 7.86
C HIS A 110 34.47 0.82 6.34
N ASP A 111 34.98 -0.27 5.73
CA ASP A 111 35.06 -0.41 4.28
C ASP A 111 33.67 -0.39 3.59
N ARG A 112 32.59 -0.58 4.36
CA ARG A 112 31.19 -0.50 3.93
C ARG A 112 30.49 0.80 4.32
N GLY A 113 31.23 1.75 4.91
CA GLY A 113 30.66 2.98 5.44
C GLY A 113 29.77 2.76 6.67
N LEU A 114 29.95 1.64 7.38
CA LEU A 114 29.30 1.34 8.65
C LEU A 114 30.28 1.55 9.81
N LYS A 115 29.75 1.65 11.02
CA LYS A 115 30.47 1.75 12.29
C LYS A 115 30.47 0.42 13.02
N PHE A 116 31.51 0.16 13.81
CA PHE A 116 31.66 -1.07 14.59
C PHE A 116 31.43 -0.81 16.08
N GLY A 117 30.50 -1.57 16.68
CA GLY A 117 30.24 -1.53 18.11
C GLY A 117 30.69 -2.81 18.81
N ILE A 118 31.11 -2.67 20.07
CA ILE A 118 31.49 -3.77 20.94
C ILE A 118 30.76 -3.68 22.28
N TYR A 119 30.77 -4.79 23.01
CA TYR A 119 30.20 -4.92 24.34
C TYR A 119 31.29 -5.21 25.36
N GLU A 120 31.09 -4.67 26.55
CA GLU A 120 31.85 -5.05 27.73
C GLU A 120 30.97 -4.89 28.99
N ASP A 121 31.46 -5.32 30.14
CA ASP A 121 30.80 -5.13 31.45
C ASP A 121 31.73 -4.40 32.42
N TYR A 122 31.22 -3.42 33.17
CA TYR A 122 32.05 -2.73 34.16
C TYR A 122 32.52 -3.66 35.30
N GLY A 123 31.77 -4.72 35.62
CA GLY A 123 32.06 -5.61 36.73
C GLY A 123 33.22 -6.55 36.53
N THR A 124 33.32 -7.54 37.43
CA THR A 124 34.41 -8.53 37.40
C THR A 124 34.25 -9.55 36.28
N LYS A 125 33.01 -9.77 35.84
CA LYS A 125 32.64 -10.65 34.73
C LYS A 125 31.44 -10.06 33.99
N THR A 126 31.33 -10.34 32.70
CA THR A 126 30.09 -10.09 31.95
C THR A 126 28.93 -10.93 32.48
N CYS A 127 27.71 -10.61 32.07
CA CYS A 127 26.54 -11.39 32.44
C CYS A 127 26.62 -12.85 31.98
N GLY A 128 27.25 -13.11 30.82
CA GLY A 128 27.58 -14.44 30.28
C GLY A 128 28.78 -15.11 30.94
N GLY A 129 29.45 -14.45 31.89
CA GLY A 129 30.55 -15.00 32.68
C GLY A 129 31.95 -14.84 32.09
N TYR A 130 32.10 -14.03 31.03
CA TYR A 130 33.38 -13.69 30.39
C TYR A 130 34.14 -12.63 31.22
N PRO A 131 35.44 -12.38 30.98
CA PRO A 131 36.20 -11.37 31.73
C PRO A 131 35.57 -9.98 31.63
N GLY A 132 35.24 -9.35 32.76
CA GLY A 132 34.74 -7.97 32.79
C GLY A 132 35.87 -6.94 32.97
N SER A 133 35.52 -5.66 32.91
CA SER A 133 36.46 -4.53 32.90
C SER A 133 36.86 -3.96 34.26
N TYR A 134 36.30 -4.42 35.37
CA TYR A 134 36.66 -3.87 36.68
C TYR A 134 38.18 -3.97 36.94
N LYS A 135 38.85 -2.84 37.21
CA LYS A 135 40.32 -2.69 37.32
C LYS A 135 41.12 -2.83 36.02
N HIS A 136 40.44 -2.95 34.88
CA HIS A 136 41.02 -3.00 33.54
C HIS A 136 40.54 -1.85 32.65
N GLU A 137 39.87 -0.83 33.21
CA GLU A 137 39.14 0.22 32.49
C GLU A 137 40.03 0.94 31.46
N ARG A 138 41.22 1.35 31.89
CA ARG A 138 42.21 2.01 31.02
C ARG A 138 42.70 1.10 29.90
N THR A 139 43.04 -0.15 30.25
CA THR A 139 43.56 -1.13 29.30
C THR A 139 42.51 -1.46 28.23
N ASP A 140 41.26 -1.65 28.65
CA ASP A 140 40.16 -2.02 27.75
C ASP A 140 39.76 -0.84 26.87
N ALA A 141 39.67 0.38 27.42
CA ALA A 141 39.45 1.59 26.62
C ALA A 141 40.52 1.75 25.52
N GLN A 142 41.80 1.59 25.87
CA GLN A 142 42.90 1.63 24.90
C GLN A 142 42.80 0.51 23.85
N THR A 143 42.39 -0.68 24.27
CA THR A 143 42.19 -1.84 23.38
C THR A 143 41.10 -1.57 22.35
N PHE A 144 39.95 -1.07 22.79
CA PHE A 144 38.83 -0.73 21.90
C PHE A 144 39.21 0.38 20.92
N ALA A 145 39.90 1.42 21.38
CA ALA A 145 40.41 2.47 20.48
C ALA A 145 41.43 1.93 19.46
N ALA A 146 42.32 1.03 19.88
CA ALA A 146 43.32 0.40 19.00
C ALA A 146 42.69 -0.54 17.96
N TRP A 147 41.53 -1.13 18.27
CA TRP A 147 40.72 -1.94 17.34
C TRP A 147 39.78 -1.10 16.46
N ASP A 148 39.84 0.23 16.55
CA ASP A 148 39.00 1.13 15.78
C ASP A 148 37.49 0.97 16.08
N VAL A 149 37.12 0.67 17.32
CA VAL A 149 35.72 0.60 17.78
C VAL A 149 35.07 1.99 17.77
N ASP A 150 33.81 2.10 17.38
CA ASP A 150 33.03 3.34 17.30
C ASP A 150 31.91 3.46 18.34
N TYR A 151 31.53 2.33 18.95
CA TYR A 151 30.44 2.24 19.92
C TYR A 151 30.80 1.22 21.01
N LEU A 152 30.59 1.56 22.28
CA LEU A 152 30.70 0.63 23.40
C LEU A 152 29.38 0.58 24.16
N LYS A 153 28.81 -0.63 24.31
CA LYS A 153 27.84 -0.93 25.36
C LYS A 153 28.60 -1.43 26.59
N LEU A 154 28.44 -0.76 27.73
CA LEU A 154 29.02 -1.18 29.01
C LEU A 154 27.90 -1.62 29.94
N ASP A 155 27.90 -2.90 30.28
CA ASP A 155 26.97 -3.54 31.19
C ASP A 155 27.43 -3.42 32.65
N GLY A 156 26.74 -4.08 33.58
CA GLY A 156 26.95 -3.90 35.02
C GLY A 156 26.69 -5.14 35.88
N CYS A 157 26.83 -6.34 35.32
CA CYS A 157 26.76 -7.58 36.09
C CYS A 157 27.99 -7.73 37.00
N ASN A 158 27.89 -8.57 38.04
CA ASN A 158 29.03 -8.98 38.88
C ASN A 158 29.84 -7.81 39.50
N ILE A 159 29.15 -6.74 39.90
CA ILE A 159 29.72 -5.60 40.64
C ILE A 159 28.75 -5.13 41.74
N ASP A 160 29.30 -4.50 42.78
CA ASP A 160 28.49 -3.79 43.77
C ASP A 160 27.84 -2.55 43.10
N GLN A 161 26.53 -2.41 43.25
CA GLN A 161 25.75 -1.27 42.74
C GLN A 161 26.31 0.09 43.21
N ALA A 162 26.93 0.15 44.40
CA ALA A 162 27.59 1.35 44.90
C ALA A 162 28.76 1.83 44.02
N MET A 163 29.33 0.94 43.21
CA MET A 163 30.43 1.26 42.31
C MET A 163 29.97 1.87 40.99
N MET A 164 28.71 1.75 40.60
CA MET A 164 28.22 2.26 39.31
C MET A 164 28.38 3.79 39.14
N PRO A 165 28.06 4.65 40.14
CA PRO A 165 28.34 6.09 40.05
C PRO A 165 29.82 6.49 39.95
N ILE A 166 30.74 5.54 40.14
CA ILE A 166 32.19 5.74 40.05
C ILE A 166 32.71 5.14 38.73
N GLY A 167 32.31 3.91 38.45
CA GLY A 167 32.79 3.11 37.33
C GLY A 167 32.44 3.65 35.96
N TYR A 168 31.16 3.94 35.74
CA TYR A 168 30.70 4.42 34.44
C TYR A 168 31.35 5.78 34.05
N PRO A 169 31.45 6.77 34.95
CA PRO A 169 32.21 8.00 34.69
C PRO A 169 33.73 7.77 34.51
N LEU A 170 34.33 6.85 35.28
CA LEU A 170 35.74 6.51 35.13
C LEU A 170 36.00 5.93 33.72
N PHE A 171 35.14 5.02 33.27
CA PHE A 171 35.28 4.40 31.96
C PHE A 171 35.10 5.41 30.82
N GLU A 172 34.14 6.34 30.92
CA GLU A 172 34.02 7.47 29.97
C GLU A 172 35.33 8.27 29.88
N LYS A 173 35.92 8.60 31.03
CA LYS A 173 37.17 9.34 31.08
C LYS A 173 38.31 8.57 30.40
N GLU A 174 38.40 7.26 30.60
CA GLU A 174 39.41 6.44 29.93
C GLU A 174 39.16 6.33 28.43
N LEU A 175 37.90 6.21 27.98
CA LEU A 175 37.53 6.27 26.56
C LEU A 175 37.94 7.61 25.93
N ASN A 176 37.59 8.72 26.57
CA ASN A 176 37.94 10.06 26.10
C ASN A 176 39.48 10.27 26.06
N ALA A 177 40.21 9.72 27.03
CA ALA A 177 41.67 9.79 27.07
C ALA A 177 42.36 9.06 25.91
N THR A 178 41.67 8.15 25.21
CA THR A 178 42.22 7.50 24.00
C THR A 178 42.29 8.45 22.80
N GLY A 179 41.53 9.55 22.82
CA GLY A 179 41.41 10.49 21.70
C GLY A 179 40.52 9.99 20.54
N ARG A 180 40.02 8.76 20.58
CA ARG A 180 39.05 8.24 19.60
C ARG A 180 37.63 8.56 20.08
N PRO A 181 36.78 9.20 19.26
CA PRO A 181 35.36 9.35 19.57
C PRO A 181 34.65 7.99 19.55
N ILE A 182 34.21 7.52 20.72
CA ILE A 182 33.45 6.27 20.89
C ILE A 182 32.08 6.62 21.50
N MET A 183 31.00 6.20 20.84
CA MET A 183 29.64 6.35 21.36
C MET A 183 29.47 5.44 22.58
N TYR A 184 29.09 6.01 23.71
CA TYR A 184 29.10 5.27 24.97
C TYR A 184 27.68 5.01 25.50
N SER A 185 27.31 3.73 25.52
CA SER A 185 26.03 3.20 25.97
C SER A 185 26.18 2.54 27.34
N CYS A 186 25.42 3.02 28.31
CA CYS A 186 25.57 2.63 29.71
C CYS A 186 24.35 1.85 30.20
N SER A 187 24.52 0.64 30.71
CA SER A 187 23.42 -0.08 31.37
C SER A 187 23.16 0.35 32.81
N TRP A 188 23.95 1.32 33.32
CA TRP A 188 23.93 1.78 34.71
C TRP A 188 22.53 1.87 35.36
N PRO A 189 21.56 2.65 34.84
CA PRO A 189 20.29 2.78 35.55
C PRO A 189 19.44 1.50 35.58
N ALA A 190 19.58 0.58 34.61
CA ALA A 190 18.86 -0.70 34.62
C ALA A 190 19.22 -1.57 35.83
N TYR A 191 20.48 -1.54 36.27
CA TYR A 191 20.91 -2.29 37.46
C TYR A 191 20.54 -1.62 38.79
N LEU A 192 19.97 -0.42 38.75
CA LEU A 192 19.46 0.31 39.92
C LEU A 192 17.93 0.38 39.94
N ILE A 193 17.26 -0.52 39.20
CA ILE A 193 15.80 -0.55 39.05
C ILE A 193 15.06 -0.67 40.40
N ASP A 194 15.60 -1.44 41.33
CA ASP A 194 15.07 -1.64 42.68
C ASP A 194 15.47 -0.53 43.67
N HIS A 195 16.37 0.36 43.23
CA HIS A 195 16.89 1.52 43.99
C HIS A 195 16.78 2.82 43.18
N PRO A 196 15.57 3.20 42.70
CA PRO A 196 15.38 4.34 41.81
C PRO A 196 15.75 5.69 42.43
N GLU A 197 15.90 5.76 43.76
CA GLU A 197 16.42 6.92 44.50
C GLU A 197 17.91 7.16 44.27
N LEU A 198 18.66 6.14 43.86
CA LEU A 198 20.10 6.23 43.56
C LEU A 198 20.39 6.68 42.13
N VAL A 199 19.37 6.71 41.26
CA VAL A 199 19.52 7.04 39.85
C VAL A 199 19.55 8.56 39.65
N ASN A 200 20.69 9.08 39.19
CA ASN A 200 20.86 10.48 38.82
C ASN A 200 21.04 10.64 37.29
N TYR A 201 19.95 10.88 36.57
CA TYR A 201 19.97 11.01 35.10
C TYR A 201 20.80 12.19 34.58
N HIS A 202 20.95 13.28 35.36
CA HIS A 202 21.84 14.37 34.96
C HIS A 202 23.30 13.95 35.00
N LEU A 203 23.69 13.15 35.99
CA LEU A 203 25.04 12.60 36.09
C LEU A 203 25.29 11.57 34.99
N ILE A 204 24.33 10.68 34.75
CA ILE A 204 24.40 9.68 33.67
C ILE A 204 24.54 10.39 32.32
N GLY A 205 23.66 11.35 32.00
CA GLY A 205 23.71 12.10 30.74
C GLY A 205 24.94 12.97 30.54
N LYS A 206 25.72 13.24 31.61
CA LYS A 206 27.03 13.90 31.52
C LYS A 206 28.12 12.95 31.01
N TYR A 207 28.02 11.66 31.33
CA TYR A 207 29.06 10.67 31.04
C TYR A 207 28.62 9.59 30.05
N CYS A 208 27.37 9.53 29.63
CA CYS A 208 26.85 8.50 28.75
C CYS A 208 26.11 9.15 27.57
N ASN A 209 26.33 8.64 26.36
CA ASN A 209 25.55 9.07 25.20
C ASN A 209 24.16 8.45 25.17
N THR A 210 24.04 7.22 25.66
CA THR A 210 22.75 6.55 25.80
C THR A 210 22.77 5.63 27.01
N TRP A 211 21.61 5.31 27.59
CA TRP A 211 21.56 4.41 28.74
C TRP A 211 20.28 3.59 28.84
N ARG A 212 20.44 2.29 29.11
CA ARG A 212 19.34 1.34 29.35
C ARG A 212 18.73 1.58 30.72
N ASN A 213 17.42 1.80 30.77
CA ASN A 213 16.72 2.20 32.00
C ASN A 213 15.99 1.05 32.72
N PHE A 214 15.73 -0.05 32.03
CA PHE A 214 14.81 -1.10 32.47
C PHE A 214 15.26 -2.48 31.97
N ASP A 215 14.52 -3.52 32.36
CA ASP A 215 14.68 -4.91 31.97
C ASP A 215 14.93 -5.09 30.46
N ASP A 216 15.66 -6.16 30.13
CA ASP A 216 15.92 -6.58 28.76
C ASP A 216 14.64 -6.89 27.99
N ILE A 217 14.63 -6.43 26.73
CA ILE A 217 13.57 -6.75 25.80
C ILE A 217 13.68 -8.19 25.32
N ASN A 218 12.52 -8.82 25.22
CA ASN A 218 12.34 -10.13 24.62
C ASN A 218 11.35 -10.04 23.46
N SER A 219 11.36 -11.02 22.55
CA SER A 219 10.49 -11.12 21.38
C SER A 219 9.05 -11.51 21.77
N SER A 220 8.39 -10.66 22.58
CA SER A 220 6.98 -10.81 22.98
C SER A 220 6.32 -9.47 23.25
N TRP A 221 5.01 -9.38 23.00
CA TRP A 221 4.23 -8.17 23.30
C TRP A 221 4.26 -7.77 24.78
N LYS A 222 4.27 -8.76 25.68
CA LYS A 222 4.34 -8.54 27.12
C LYS A 222 5.59 -7.74 27.52
N SER A 223 6.74 -8.06 26.92
CA SER A 223 8.01 -7.37 27.17
C SER A 223 7.98 -5.94 26.59
N ILE A 224 7.48 -5.78 25.36
CA ILE A 224 7.30 -4.45 24.74
C ILE A 224 6.43 -3.55 25.63
N ILE A 225 5.28 -4.03 26.09
CA ILE A 225 4.37 -3.24 26.92
C ILE A 225 4.89 -3.01 28.35
N SER A 226 5.67 -3.93 28.93
CA SER A 226 6.29 -3.68 30.24
C SER A 226 7.29 -2.54 30.18
N ILE A 227 8.14 -2.52 29.15
CA ILE A 227 9.05 -1.40 28.88
C ILE A 227 8.25 -0.13 28.66
N ILE A 228 7.22 -0.16 27.81
CA ILE A 228 6.44 1.05 27.52
C ILE A 228 5.81 1.61 28.80
N SER A 229 5.28 0.74 29.65
CA SER A 229 4.67 1.12 30.93
C SER A 229 5.67 1.68 31.93
N TYR A 230 6.89 1.18 31.96
CA TYR A 230 7.95 1.75 32.80
C TYR A 230 8.30 3.18 32.34
N TYR A 231 8.48 3.38 31.05
CA TYR A 231 8.80 4.69 30.47
C TYR A 231 7.68 5.70 30.69
N ASP A 232 6.43 5.28 30.48
CA ASP A 232 5.24 6.10 30.75
C ASP A 232 5.17 6.56 32.21
N LYS A 233 5.45 5.65 33.14
CA LYS A 233 5.44 5.93 34.59
C LYS A 233 6.54 6.90 35.00
N ASN A 234 7.69 6.86 34.33
CA ASN A 234 8.89 7.63 34.70
C ASN A 234 9.16 8.83 33.79
N GLN A 235 8.26 9.14 32.85
CA GLN A 235 8.44 10.17 31.82
C GLN A 235 8.83 11.55 32.38
N ASP A 236 8.36 11.92 33.58
CA ASP A 236 8.67 13.21 34.20
C ASP A 236 10.13 13.33 34.66
N LYS A 237 10.82 12.21 34.85
CA LYS A 237 12.26 12.16 35.10
C LYS A 237 13.04 12.03 33.79
N HIS A 238 12.51 11.28 32.82
CA HIS A 238 13.20 10.98 31.56
C HIS A 238 13.22 12.19 30.60
N ILE A 239 12.06 12.82 30.35
CA ILE A 239 11.93 13.90 29.35
C ILE A 239 12.94 15.06 29.58
N PRO A 240 13.15 15.57 30.81
CA PRO A 240 14.10 16.68 31.04
C PRO A 240 15.58 16.30 30.84
N THR A 241 15.90 15.00 30.86
CA THR A 241 17.26 14.48 30.77
C THR A 241 17.58 13.80 29.43
N HIS A 242 16.58 13.68 28.55
CA HIS A 242 16.71 13.24 27.17
C HIS A 242 17.08 14.38 26.22
N GLY A 243 17.88 14.12 25.19
CA GLY A 243 18.16 15.09 24.13
C GLY A 243 19.47 14.84 23.37
N PRO A 244 19.87 15.75 22.46
CA PRO A 244 21.09 15.60 21.67
C PRO A 244 22.33 15.29 22.53
N GLY A 245 22.96 14.15 22.26
CA GLY A 245 24.12 13.62 22.96
C GLY A 245 23.80 12.74 24.18
N ARG A 246 22.52 12.55 24.54
CA ARG A 246 22.08 11.87 25.78
C ARG A 246 20.68 11.24 25.64
N TRP A 247 20.61 9.94 25.38
CA TRP A 247 19.37 9.25 25.01
C TRP A 247 18.99 8.15 26.00
N HIS A 248 17.77 8.19 26.53
CA HIS A 248 17.19 7.02 27.19
C HIS A 248 17.01 5.89 26.16
N ASP A 249 17.45 4.69 26.53
CA ASP A 249 17.42 3.49 25.70
C ASP A 249 16.37 2.49 26.22
N PRO A 250 15.21 2.36 25.55
CA PRO A 250 14.19 1.37 25.85
C PRO A 250 14.53 -0.02 25.31
N ASP A 251 15.77 -0.25 24.88
CA ASP A 251 16.30 -1.49 24.32
C ASP A 251 15.95 -1.72 22.84
N MET A 252 16.47 -2.81 22.28
CA MET A 252 16.46 -3.13 20.86
C MET A 252 15.05 -3.25 20.23
N LEU A 253 14.99 -3.05 18.91
CA LEU A 253 13.84 -3.36 18.07
C LEU A 253 13.81 -4.87 17.78
N VAL A 254 12.73 -5.54 18.18
CA VAL A 254 12.51 -6.99 17.96
C VAL A 254 11.64 -7.29 16.74
N ILE A 255 11.54 -6.30 15.84
CA ILE A 255 10.71 -6.34 14.63
C ILE A 255 11.22 -7.42 13.69
N GLY A 256 10.31 -8.30 13.25
CA GLY A 256 10.63 -9.47 12.41
C GLY A 256 11.10 -10.70 13.19
N ASN A 257 11.24 -10.64 14.52
CA ASN A 257 11.53 -11.83 15.31
C ASN A 257 10.29 -12.70 15.51
N LYS A 258 10.52 -13.98 15.81
CA LYS A 258 9.47 -14.93 16.15
C LYS A 258 8.66 -14.43 17.36
N GLY A 259 7.34 -14.45 17.24
CA GLY A 259 6.41 -14.03 18.31
C GLY A 259 6.01 -12.56 18.25
N ILE A 260 6.52 -11.79 17.28
CA ILE A 260 6.15 -10.40 17.04
C ILE A 260 5.31 -10.30 15.77
N THR A 261 4.08 -9.80 15.87
CA THR A 261 3.21 -9.57 14.71
C THR A 261 3.52 -8.24 14.01
N LEU A 262 2.93 -8.01 12.84
CA LEU A 262 3.07 -6.73 12.13
C LEU A 262 2.53 -5.56 12.95
N ASP A 263 1.34 -5.68 13.56
CA ASP A 263 0.77 -4.62 14.42
C ASP A 263 1.68 -4.32 15.63
N MET A 264 2.22 -5.35 16.29
CA MET A 264 3.18 -5.19 17.38
C MET A 264 4.46 -4.47 16.90
N SER A 265 4.92 -4.79 15.69
CA SER A 265 6.10 -4.15 15.08
C SER A 265 5.86 -2.68 14.80
N ILE A 266 4.71 -2.34 14.20
CA ILE A 266 4.27 -0.96 13.95
C ILE A 266 4.19 -0.19 15.26
N SER A 267 3.63 -0.80 16.30
CA SER A 267 3.54 -0.20 17.64
C SER A 267 4.87 0.04 18.31
N GLN A 268 5.78 -0.94 18.33
CA GLN A 268 7.12 -0.76 18.88
C GLN A 268 7.83 0.37 18.14
N PHE A 269 7.85 0.33 16.80
CA PHE A 269 8.54 1.33 15.99
C PHE A 269 7.97 2.74 16.22
N THR A 270 6.63 2.87 16.27
CA THR A 270 5.93 4.14 16.52
C THR A 270 6.34 4.74 17.86
N VAL A 271 6.35 3.94 18.92
CA VAL A 271 6.66 4.42 20.28
C VAL A 271 8.15 4.74 20.42
N TRP A 272 9.05 3.96 19.83
CA TRP A 272 10.48 4.28 19.80
C TRP A 272 10.74 5.57 19.00
N CYS A 273 10.00 5.80 17.91
CA CYS A 273 10.08 7.03 17.14
C CYS A 273 9.55 8.25 17.92
N ILE A 274 8.41 8.13 18.61
CA ILE A 274 7.83 9.23 19.39
C ILE A 274 8.72 9.58 20.60
N TRP A 275 9.49 8.64 21.15
CA TRP A 275 10.43 8.93 22.23
C TRP A 275 11.79 9.44 21.78
N SER A 276 12.10 9.46 20.48
CA SER A 276 13.49 9.67 20.02
C SER A 276 14.43 8.64 20.68
N ALA A 277 14.00 7.38 20.73
CA ALA A 277 14.81 6.29 21.24
C ALA A 277 15.86 5.86 20.22
N PRO A 278 16.98 5.22 20.63
CA PRO A 278 17.82 4.45 19.73
C PRO A 278 17.00 3.48 18.86
N LEU A 279 17.27 3.43 17.56
CA LEU A 279 16.68 2.45 16.65
C LEU A 279 17.71 1.36 16.34
N ILE A 280 18.02 0.54 17.34
CA ILE A 280 18.95 -0.58 17.22
C ILE A 280 18.17 -1.86 16.96
N MET A 281 18.27 -2.40 15.74
CA MET A 281 17.61 -3.65 15.36
C MET A 281 18.28 -4.86 16.01
N SER A 282 17.51 -5.86 16.39
CA SER A 282 18.04 -7.17 16.75
C SER A 282 17.16 -8.25 16.14
N ASN A 283 17.46 -8.61 14.91
CA ASN A 283 16.76 -9.57 14.07
C ASN A 283 17.72 -10.22 13.05
N ASP A 284 17.27 -11.26 12.34
CA ASP A 284 18.05 -11.86 11.25
C ASP A 284 17.73 -11.20 9.91
N LEU A 285 18.56 -10.24 9.49
CA LEU A 285 18.37 -9.49 8.24
C LEU A 285 18.53 -10.36 6.97
N ARG A 286 19.00 -11.61 7.08
CA ARG A 286 19.11 -12.53 5.95
C ARG A 286 17.77 -13.12 5.55
N ILE A 287 16.81 -13.15 6.47
CA ILE A 287 15.50 -13.83 6.32
C ILE A 287 14.31 -12.99 6.81
N ILE A 288 14.50 -11.68 6.99
CA ILE A 288 13.44 -10.78 7.44
C ILE A 288 12.36 -10.60 6.36
N GLY A 289 11.09 -10.75 6.72
CA GLY A 289 9.95 -10.55 5.81
C GLY A 289 9.81 -9.09 5.34
N ASP A 290 9.30 -8.89 4.13
CA ASP A 290 9.18 -7.56 3.50
C ASP A 290 8.26 -6.61 4.27
N GLU A 291 7.22 -7.12 4.93
CA GLU A 291 6.33 -6.34 5.78
C GLU A 291 7.08 -5.73 6.98
N PHE A 292 7.98 -6.49 7.60
CA PHE A 292 8.79 -6.03 8.75
C PHE A 292 9.94 -5.12 8.30
N LYS A 293 10.53 -5.41 7.15
CA LYS A 293 11.46 -4.51 6.47
C LYS A 293 10.79 -3.18 6.16
N GLY A 294 9.56 -3.17 5.67
CA GLY A 294 8.78 -1.95 5.41
C GLY A 294 8.60 -1.09 6.66
N VAL A 295 8.34 -1.70 7.83
CA VAL A 295 8.26 -0.98 9.11
C VAL A 295 9.61 -0.33 9.45
N LEU A 296 10.69 -1.11 9.43
CA LEU A 296 12.05 -0.65 9.75
C LEU A 296 12.58 0.40 8.76
N GLN A 297 12.04 0.44 7.54
CA GLN A 297 12.48 1.35 6.47
C GLN A 297 11.54 2.55 6.26
N ASN A 298 10.52 2.74 7.11
CA ASN A 298 9.60 3.86 6.98
C ASN A 298 10.32 5.19 7.24
N LYS A 299 10.66 5.89 6.14
CA LYS A 299 11.39 7.17 6.11
C LYS A 299 10.70 8.27 6.92
N GLU A 300 9.37 8.24 6.98
CA GLU A 300 8.59 9.28 7.63
C GLU A 300 8.61 9.14 9.16
N ALA A 301 8.50 7.90 9.65
CA ALA A 301 8.68 7.57 11.06
C ALA A 301 10.13 7.81 11.51
N ILE A 302 11.12 7.37 10.71
CA ILE A 302 12.55 7.62 10.97
C ILE A 302 12.82 9.13 11.06
N ARG A 303 12.26 9.94 10.17
CA ARG A 303 12.39 11.40 10.21
C ARG A 303 11.86 11.99 11.52
N ILE A 304 10.78 11.43 12.08
CA ILE A 304 10.29 11.86 13.39
C ILE A 304 11.27 11.43 14.50
N ASN A 305 11.78 10.19 14.48
CA ASN A 305 12.79 9.74 15.44
C ASN A 305 14.05 10.62 15.42
N GLN A 306 14.54 10.92 14.23
CA GLN A 306 15.77 11.67 13.95
C GLN A 306 15.56 13.21 13.94
N ASP A 307 14.44 13.71 14.45
CA ASP A 307 14.19 15.15 14.51
C ASP A 307 15.28 15.88 15.31
N PRO A 308 15.88 16.95 14.77
CA PRO A 308 17.06 17.60 15.37
C PRO A 308 16.78 18.32 16.69
N LEU A 309 15.51 18.52 17.09
CA LEU A 309 15.21 19.00 18.44
C LEU A 309 15.56 17.95 19.49
N GLY A 310 15.57 16.66 19.13
CA GLY A 310 15.87 15.56 20.04
C GLY A 310 14.91 15.42 21.22
N ILE A 311 13.72 16.00 21.13
CA ILE A 311 12.74 16.00 22.23
C ILE A 311 12.10 14.62 22.35
N MET A 312 12.03 14.09 23.58
CA MET A 312 11.26 12.90 23.89
C MET A 312 9.76 13.23 23.91
N GLY A 313 8.94 12.42 23.23
CA GLY A 313 7.48 12.51 23.29
C GLY A 313 6.93 12.17 24.67
N ARG A 314 5.77 12.75 24.98
CA ARG A 314 5.11 12.66 26.28
C ARG A 314 3.79 11.91 26.16
N LEU A 315 3.50 11.01 27.10
CA LEU A 315 2.17 10.44 27.29
C LEU A 315 1.26 11.50 27.91
N ILE A 316 0.26 11.94 27.17
CA ILE A 316 -0.65 13.01 27.60
C ILE A 316 -2.03 12.50 28.04
N LYS A 317 -2.41 11.30 27.59
CA LYS A 317 -3.66 10.64 27.98
C LYS A 317 -3.45 9.13 27.98
N ASN A 318 -3.90 8.51 29.04
CA ASN A 318 -3.90 7.05 29.18
C ASN A 318 -5.31 6.63 29.60
N SER A 319 -6.10 6.10 28.67
CA SER A 319 -7.33 5.39 29.03
C SER A 319 -6.99 3.93 29.36
N THR A 320 -7.99 3.11 29.68
CA THR A 320 -7.79 1.71 30.08
C THR A 320 -6.94 0.92 29.07
N ASP A 321 -7.13 1.16 27.76
CA ASP A 321 -6.48 0.41 26.68
C ASP A 321 -5.69 1.32 25.70
N ILE A 322 -5.95 2.64 25.66
CA ILE A 322 -5.36 3.56 24.67
C ILE A 322 -4.44 4.58 25.33
N ALA A 323 -3.18 4.57 24.90
CA ALA A 323 -2.18 5.57 25.24
C ALA A 323 -2.05 6.61 24.10
N THR A 324 -2.03 7.89 24.43
CA THR A 324 -1.84 9.00 23.47
C THR A 324 -0.55 9.75 23.79
N TYR A 325 0.33 9.84 22.79
CA TYR A 325 1.64 10.48 22.89
C TYR A 325 1.71 11.73 22.01
N VAL A 326 2.43 12.76 22.46
CA VAL A 326 2.71 13.96 21.67
C VAL A 326 4.18 14.34 21.81
N LYS A 327 4.81 14.67 20.69
CA LYS A 327 6.21 15.11 20.57
C LYS A 327 6.24 16.41 19.80
N GLN A 328 6.99 17.40 20.27
CA GLN A 328 7.30 18.59 19.48
C GLN A 328 8.39 18.26 18.45
N ILE A 329 8.22 18.70 17.20
CA ILE A 329 9.14 18.43 16.07
C ILE A 329 9.40 19.69 15.24
N THR A 330 10.38 19.59 14.35
CA THR A 330 10.63 20.57 13.27
C THR A 330 9.70 20.36 12.06
N PRO A 331 9.42 21.43 11.29
CA PRO A 331 9.86 22.81 11.47
C PRO A 331 9.06 23.55 12.55
N SER A 332 9.68 24.53 13.20
CA SER A 332 8.96 25.56 13.97
C SER A 332 8.97 26.88 13.19
N LYS A 333 7.91 27.68 13.30
CA LYS A 333 7.76 28.97 12.59
C LYS A 333 7.60 30.11 13.62
N GLY A 334 8.70 30.74 14.00
CA GLY A 334 8.71 31.67 15.13
C GLY A 334 8.35 30.94 16.43
N ASP A 335 7.42 31.48 17.22
CA ASP A 335 6.92 30.83 18.44
C ASP A 335 6.00 29.62 18.18
N LYS A 336 5.64 29.39 16.91
CA LYS A 336 4.72 28.32 16.51
C LYS A 336 5.46 27.01 16.30
N LYS A 337 4.88 25.94 16.85
CA LYS A 337 5.51 24.61 16.94
C LYS A 337 4.79 23.60 16.07
N SER A 338 5.52 22.71 15.42
CA SER A 338 4.96 21.50 14.80
C SER A 338 5.06 20.32 15.77
N PHE A 339 4.23 19.30 15.55
CA PHE A 339 4.11 18.16 16.45
C PHE A 339 4.08 16.84 15.68
N ALA A 340 4.45 15.76 16.35
CA ALA A 340 4.03 14.41 16.01
C ALA A 340 3.17 13.88 17.16
N PHE A 341 2.18 13.04 16.86
CA PHE A 341 1.39 12.39 17.89
C PHE A 341 1.05 10.96 17.50
N ALA A 342 0.94 10.09 18.49
CA ALA A 342 0.68 8.68 18.29
C ALA A 342 -0.41 8.18 19.24
N LEU A 343 -1.18 7.20 18.77
CA LEU A 343 -2.13 6.45 19.57
C LEU A 343 -1.70 4.99 19.59
N LEU A 344 -1.64 4.39 20.77
CA LEU A 344 -1.23 3.01 20.97
C LEU A 344 -2.38 2.24 21.62
N ASN A 345 -2.81 1.14 21.00
CA ASN A 345 -3.64 0.15 21.66
C ASN A 345 -2.75 -0.84 22.41
N ARG A 346 -2.77 -0.74 23.74
CA ARG A 346 -1.96 -1.57 24.64
C ARG A 346 -2.52 -2.99 24.77
N ASN A 347 -3.76 -3.21 24.35
CA ASN A 347 -4.45 -4.48 24.49
C ASN A 347 -4.15 -5.41 23.31
N GLU A 348 -3.68 -6.62 23.60
CA GLU A 348 -3.31 -7.62 22.59
C GLU A 348 -4.51 -8.41 22.05
N LYS A 349 -5.60 -8.50 22.80
CA LYS A 349 -6.69 -9.48 22.54
C LYS A 349 -8.04 -8.84 22.28
N LYS A 350 -8.27 -7.65 22.81
CA LYS A 350 -9.51 -6.90 22.61
C LYS A 350 -9.48 -6.31 21.20
N GLY A 351 -10.56 -6.53 20.44
CA GLY A 351 -10.68 -6.13 19.04
C GLY A 351 -10.44 -4.64 18.79
N TYR A 352 -10.61 -4.21 17.54
CA TYR A 352 -10.37 -2.82 17.12
C TYR A 352 -11.01 -1.80 18.06
N GLU A 353 -10.24 -0.80 18.47
CA GLU A 353 -10.71 0.30 19.28
C GLU A 353 -10.85 1.56 18.43
N ARG A 354 -12.08 2.10 18.38
CA ARG A 354 -12.37 3.37 17.73
C ARG A 354 -12.06 4.52 18.68
N VAL A 355 -11.11 5.37 18.31
CA VAL A 355 -10.64 6.49 19.13
C VAL A 355 -10.85 7.80 18.38
N GLU A 356 -11.47 8.78 19.04
CA GLU A 356 -11.56 10.16 18.57
C GLU A 356 -10.60 11.06 19.36
N ILE A 357 -9.70 11.75 18.66
CA ILE A 357 -8.82 12.79 19.22
C ILE A 357 -9.30 14.16 18.78
N LEU A 358 -9.55 15.05 19.72
CA LEU A 358 -9.64 16.49 19.47
C LEU A 358 -8.23 17.12 19.52
N LEU A 359 -7.83 17.88 18.51
CA LEU A 359 -6.46 18.44 18.42
C LEU A 359 -6.10 19.34 19.62
N SER A 360 -7.02 20.20 20.05
CA SER A 360 -6.80 21.04 21.24
C SER A 360 -6.64 20.22 22.53
N ALA A 361 -7.31 19.07 22.64
CA ALA A 361 -7.20 18.20 23.81
C ALA A 361 -5.82 17.53 23.93
N ILE A 362 -5.05 17.48 22.84
CA ILE A 362 -3.68 16.97 22.82
C ILE A 362 -2.63 18.08 22.78
N GLY A 363 -3.03 19.33 23.00
CA GLY A 363 -2.11 20.48 23.09
C GLY A 363 -1.77 21.14 21.74
N LEU A 364 -2.41 20.73 20.64
CA LEU A 364 -2.27 21.36 19.33
C LEU A 364 -3.27 22.54 19.25
N THR A 365 -2.82 23.72 19.71
CA THR A 365 -3.70 24.88 19.99
C THR A 365 -3.49 26.09 19.07
N ASP A 366 -2.59 26.03 18.07
CA ASP A 366 -2.38 27.18 17.16
C ASP A 366 -3.67 27.49 16.37
N PRO A 367 -4.20 28.73 16.44
CA PRO A 367 -5.44 29.10 15.75
C PRO A 367 -5.39 28.95 14.23
N ALA A 368 -4.20 29.01 13.62
CA ALA A 368 -4.02 28.81 12.18
C ALA A 368 -4.18 27.32 11.78
N GLY A 369 -4.08 26.40 12.73
CA GLY A 369 -4.16 24.96 12.50
C GLY A 369 -2.84 24.31 12.06
N TYR A 370 -2.94 23.04 11.71
CA TYR A 370 -1.84 22.14 11.39
C TYR A 370 -2.16 21.33 10.14
N TYR A 371 -1.20 21.16 9.25
CA TYR A 371 -1.28 20.17 8.18
C TYR A 371 -0.97 18.80 8.77
N ILE A 372 -1.97 17.92 8.79
CA ILE A 372 -1.83 16.58 9.38
C ILE A 372 -1.55 15.56 8.29
N HIS A 373 -0.57 14.69 8.54
CA HIS A 373 -0.17 13.57 7.69
C HIS A 373 -0.16 12.28 8.52
N ASP A 374 -0.78 11.22 8.02
CA ASP A 374 -0.74 9.86 8.59
C ASP A 374 0.48 9.10 8.06
N ILE A 375 1.38 8.75 8.97
CA ILE A 375 2.72 8.19 8.69
C ILE A 375 2.66 6.74 8.21
N TRP A 376 1.68 5.97 8.68
CA TRP A 376 1.54 4.56 8.30
C TRP A 376 0.64 4.37 7.09
N ALA A 377 -0.34 5.27 6.92
CA ALA A 377 -1.20 5.27 5.75
C ALA A 377 -0.61 6.02 4.54
N HIS A 378 0.44 6.84 4.75
CA HIS A 378 1.01 7.74 3.74
C HIS A 378 -0.02 8.71 3.14
N VAL A 379 -0.85 9.30 4.00
CA VAL A 379 -2.02 10.10 3.59
C VAL A 379 -2.03 11.45 4.27
N ASP A 380 -2.16 12.52 3.47
CA ASP A 380 -2.39 13.88 3.96
C ASP A 380 -3.86 14.08 4.32
N LEU A 381 -4.13 14.41 5.59
CA LEU A 381 -5.48 14.80 6.07
C LEU A 381 -5.81 16.26 5.77
N GLY A 382 -4.82 17.04 5.35
CA GLY A 382 -4.94 18.47 5.09
C GLY A 382 -4.92 19.31 6.37
N LEU A 383 -5.46 20.53 6.27
CA LEU A 383 -5.42 21.53 7.34
C LEU A 383 -6.49 21.28 8.40
N LEU A 384 -6.07 20.96 9.62
CA LEU A 384 -6.92 20.77 10.79
C LEU A 384 -6.73 21.88 11.83
N ARG A 385 -7.82 22.40 12.38
CA ARG A 385 -7.80 23.41 13.45
C ARG A 385 -7.87 22.75 14.83
N PRO A 386 -7.53 23.48 15.91
CA PRO A 386 -7.62 22.95 17.27
C PRO A 386 -9.01 22.42 17.67
N SER A 387 -10.08 22.89 17.02
CA SER A 387 -11.47 22.44 17.23
C SER A 387 -11.85 21.17 16.47
N ASP A 388 -11.01 20.73 15.52
CA ASP A 388 -11.28 19.59 14.67
C ASP A 388 -10.82 18.29 15.35
N SER A 389 -11.48 17.19 15.03
CA SER A 389 -11.15 15.87 15.54
C SER A 389 -10.70 14.91 14.46
N ILE A 390 -9.83 13.97 14.86
CA ILE A 390 -9.36 12.82 14.09
C ILE A 390 -9.93 11.57 14.73
N ILE A 391 -10.63 10.75 13.95
CA ILE A 391 -11.16 9.45 14.39
C ILE A 391 -10.34 8.34 13.74
N VAL A 392 -9.80 7.41 14.51
CA VAL A 392 -9.05 6.24 14.01
C VAL A 392 -9.61 4.95 14.58
N ASN A 393 -9.45 3.85 13.86
CA ASN A 393 -9.70 2.49 14.35
C ASN A 393 -8.34 1.79 14.55
N ILE A 394 -8.01 1.42 15.79
CA ILE A 394 -6.69 0.87 16.13
C ILE A 394 -6.83 -0.62 16.44
N ALA A 395 -6.12 -1.46 15.69
CA ALA A 395 -6.08 -2.90 15.90
C ALA A 395 -5.55 -3.28 17.30
N PRO A 396 -5.84 -4.49 17.82
CA PRO A 396 -5.18 -5.01 19.01
C PRO A 396 -3.66 -4.97 18.83
N ALA A 397 -2.93 -4.49 19.84
CA ALA A 397 -1.49 -4.23 19.79
C ALA A 397 -1.04 -3.30 18.65
N GLY A 398 -1.96 -2.60 17.99
CA GLY A 398 -1.70 -1.67 16.89
C GLY A 398 -1.51 -0.23 17.35
N SER A 399 -1.10 0.63 16.42
CA SER A 399 -0.97 2.07 16.66
C SER A 399 -1.30 2.90 15.43
N SER A 400 -1.58 4.19 15.65
CA SER A 400 -1.69 5.21 14.61
C SER A 400 -0.67 6.32 14.88
N PHE A 401 -0.06 6.88 13.85
CA PHE A 401 1.06 7.81 14.00
C PHE A 401 0.95 8.95 13.00
N PHE A 402 1.04 10.19 13.49
CA PHE A 402 0.77 11.39 12.72
C PHE A 402 1.86 12.44 12.86
N ARG A 403 2.09 13.17 11.78
CA ARG A 403 2.84 14.43 11.75
C ARG A 403 1.87 15.59 11.58
N ALA A 404 2.13 16.68 12.31
CA ALA A 404 1.30 17.87 12.38
C ALA A 404 2.16 19.12 12.17
N ASP A 405 2.29 19.57 10.92
CA ASP A 405 3.09 20.73 10.57
C ASP A 405 2.31 22.03 10.73
N VAL A 406 2.84 23.00 11.48
CA VAL A 406 2.12 24.24 11.77
C VAL A 406 1.87 25.10 10.53
N ALA A 407 0.63 25.58 10.37
CA ALA A 407 0.21 26.34 9.20
C ALA A 407 0.67 27.81 9.21
N SER A 408 0.84 28.40 8.02
CA SER A 408 1.11 29.84 7.84
C SER A 408 -0.13 30.49 7.22
N ILE A 409 -0.68 31.54 7.88
CA ILE A 409 -1.75 32.45 7.39
C ILE A 409 -3.20 31.98 7.62
N HIS A 410 -4.06 32.89 8.11
CA HIS A 410 -5.50 32.71 8.33
C HIS A 410 -6.28 32.75 6.99
N GLN A 411 -6.80 31.62 6.53
CA GLN A 411 -7.94 31.61 5.61
C GLN A 411 -9.21 31.24 6.39
N PRO A 412 -10.36 31.91 6.19
CA PRO A 412 -11.60 31.57 6.91
C PRO A 412 -12.27 30.37 6.25
N ILE A 413 -12.40 29.25 6.97
CA ILE A 413 -13.18 28.07 6.57
C ILE A 413 -13.83 27.49 7.83
N GLY A 414 -15.11 27.08 7.75
CA GLY A 414 -15.89 26.55 8.86
C GLY A 414 -15.39 25.22 9.44
N ARG A 415 -15.89 24.85 10.63
CA ARG A 415 -15.56 23.62 11.38
C ARG A 415 -15.65 22.36 10.51
N ARG A 416 -14.69 21.43 10.64
CA ARG A 416 -14.63 20.16 9.88
C ARG A 416 -14.27 19.01 10.82
N ARG A 417 -14.98 17.87 10.76
CA ARG A 417 -14.56 16.61 11.42
C ARG A 417 -13.88 15.71 10.40
N TYR A 418 -12.83 15.02 10.83
CA TYR A 418 -12.01 14.16 9.97
C TYR A 418 -12.01 12.74 10.53
N LYS A 419 -12.50 11.78 9.76
CA LYS A 419 -12.49 10.37 10.12
C LYS A 419 -11.50 9.63 9.23
N LEU A 420 -10.53 8.98 9.86
CA LEU A 420 -9.58 8.06 9.25
C LEU A 420 -10.13 6.65 9.35
N ASP A 421 -10.41 6.05 8.19
CA ASP A 421 -10.84 4.67 8.08
C ASP A 421 -10.03 4.00 6.96
N ASN A 422 -9.10 3.13 7.35
CA ASN A 422 -8.22 2.38 6.44
C ASN A 422 -7.57 3.26 5.35
N SER A 423 -6.76 4.24 5.77
CA SER A 423 -5.98 5.13 4.89
C SER A 423 -6.76 6.18 4.10
N ASN A 424 -8.08 6.34 4.29
CA ASN A 424 -8.84 7.43 3.66
C ASN A 424 -9.28 8.49 4.67
N VAL A 425 -9.23 9.74 4.24
CA VAL A 425 -9.68 10.92 4.99
C VAL A 425 -11.13 11.22 4.61
N VAL A 426 -12.07 10.99 5.53
CA VAL A 426 -13.49 11.32 5.34
C VAL A 426 -13.77 12.66 6.01
N TYR A 427 -14.26 13.63 5.23
CA TYR A 427 -14.67 14.95 5.72
C TYR A 427 -16.16 14.92 6.13
N GLU A 428 -16.45 15.15 7.41
CA GLU A 428 -17.83 15.37 7.89
C GLU A 428 -18.03 16.86 8.23
N PHE A 429 -19.03 17.47 7.60
CA PHE A 429 -19.49 18.83 7.94
C PHE A 429 -20.57 18.75 9.01
N GLU A 430 -20.39 19.46 10.12
CA GLU A 430 -21.42 19.57 11.16
C GLU A 430 -22.53 20.54 10.68
N LYS A 431 -23.74 20.03 10.45
CA LYS A 431 -24.94 20.87 10.28
C LYS A 431 -25.23 21.57 11.61
N SER A 432 -24.78 22.80 11.80
CA SER A 432 -25.23 23.60 12.94
C SER A 432 -26.70 23.97 12.74
N GLN A 433 -27.58 23.39 13.56
CA GLN A 433 -28.91 23.95 13.79
C GLN A 433 -28.73 25.32 14.44
N ALA A 434 -28.88 26.39 13.66
CA ALA A 434 -28.91 27.74 14.18
C ALA A 434 -30.34 28.05 14.66
N HIS A 435 -30.52 28.14 15.98
CA HIS A 435 -31.58 28.96 16.53
C HIS A 435 -31.19 30.43 16.34
N VAL A 436 -32.10 31.15 15.70
CA VAL A 436 -32.05 32.58 15.43
C VAL A 436 -31.99 33.35 16.74
N ASN A 437 -31.01 34.26 16.87
CA ASN A 437 -31.20 35.51 17.58
C ASN A 437 -30.32 36.60 16.95
N GLN A 438 -30.96 37.75 16.77
CA GLN A 438 -30.47 38.98 16.14
C GLN A 438 -29.35 39.64 16.96
N ASP A 439 -28.37 40.21 16.25
CA ASP A 439 -27.92 41.63 16.32
C ASP A 439 -26.44 41.80 15.99
N TYR A 440 -26.11 42.99 15.44
CA TYR A 440 -24.79 43.62 15.15
C TYR A 440 -24.41 43.83 13.65
N PRO A 441 -23.69 44.94 13.33
CA PRO A 441 -24.07 45.88 12.27
C PRO A 441 -23.06 45.93 11.10
N ASP A 442 -23.51 46.54 10.02
CA ASP A 442 -22.87 46.62 8.71
C ASP A 442 -21.62 47.54 8.69
N ILE A 443 -20.42 46.96 8.52
CA ILE A 443 -19.13 47.68 8.41
C ILE A 443 -18.46 47.50 7.02
N THR A 444 -19.11 46.87 6.05
CA THR A 444 -18.41 46.48 4.80
C THR A 444 -18.44 47.51 3.67
N LYS A 445 -19.10 48.66 3.83
CA LYS A 445 -19.22 49.67 2.75
C LYS A 445 -18.08 50.69 2.61
N ASN A 446 -17.18 50.84 3.59
CA ASN A 446 -16.14 51.89 3.56
C ASN A 446 -14.78 51.45 2.97
N TRP A 447 -14.50 50.16 2.86
CA TRP A 447 -13.19 49.69 2.38
C TRP A 447 -13.05 49.68 0.85
N MET A 448 -14.15 49.49 0.11
CA MET A 448 -14.10 49.50 -1.36
C MET A 448 -13.87 50.90 -1.94
N ILE A 449 -14.29 51.96 -1.26
CA ILE A 449 -14.12 53.33 -1.74
C ILE A 449 -12.66 53.81 -1.58
N LEU A 450 -11.97 53.36 -0.52
CA LEU A 450 -10.56 53.69 -0.29
C LEU A 450 -9.60 53.00 -1.28
N LEU A 451 -9.94 51.79 -1.73
CA LEU A 451 -9.14 51.03 -2.71
C LEU A 451 -9.25 51.64 -4.12
N PHE A 452 -10.44 52.13 -4.49
CA PHE A 452 -10.66 52.81 -5.78
C PHE A 452 -9.93 54.16 -5.87
N CYS A 453 -9.88 54.93 -4.78
CA CYS A 453 -9.15 56.20 -4.75
C CYS A 453 -7.62 56.03 -4.85
N THR A 454 -7.06 54.96 -4.25
CA THR A 454 -5.61 54.71 -4.28
C THR A 454 -5.11 54.23 -5.65
N VAL A 455 -5.90 53.41 -6.35
CA VAL A 455 -5.57 52.96 -7.72
C VAL A 455 -5.70 54.08 -8.74
N TYR A 456 -6.68 55.00 -8.59
CA TYR A 456 -6.85 56.15 -9.47
C TYR A 456 -5.77 57.25 -9.28
N LEU A 457 -5.23 57.39 -8.06
CA LEU A 457 -4.12 58.30 -7.78
C LEU A 457 -2.76 57.76 -8.29
N TYR A 458 -2.58 56.44 -8.33
CA TYR A 458 -1.34 55.82 -8.82
C TYR A 458 -1.19 55.88 -10.35
N THR A 459 -2.30 55.90 -11.10
CA THR A 459 -2.30 55.91 -12.58
C THR A 459 -2.06 57.28 -13.20
N LYS A 460 -2.01 58.36 -12.41
CA LYS A 460 -1.73 59.73 -12.89
C LYS A 460 -0.28 60.22 -12.70
N VAL A 461 0.59 59.44 -12.06
CA VAL A 461 1.92 59.91 -11.63
C VAL A 461 3.09 59.31 -12.44
N ILE A 462 2.86 58.34 -13.32
CA ILE A 462 3.95 57.67 -14.06
C ILE A 462 3.62 57.52 -15.54
N ASP A 463 4.14 58.43 -16.35
CA ASP A 463 4.20 58.34 -17.83
C ASP A 463 5.29 57.32 -18.23
N ILE A 464 4.97 56.02 -18.22
CA ILE A 464 5.85 54.99 -18.79
C ILE A 464 5.07 54.05 -19.72
N PRO A 465 5.49 53.88 -20.98
CA PRO A 465 4.87 52.94 -21.91
C PRO A 465 5.50 51.55 -21.74
N PHE A 466 4.74 50.56 -21.29
CA PHE A 466 5.13 49.16 -21.47
C PHE A 466 4.05 48.31 -22.14
N ARG A 467 4.51 47.77 -23.26
CA ARG A 467 3.87 46.91 -24.26
C ARG A 467 3.78 45.49 -23.70
N LYS A 468 2.67 44.80 -24.02
CA LYS A 468 2.37 43.37 -23.80
C LYS A 468 2.03 42.91 -22.38
N MET A 469 0.76 43.06 -22.00
CA MET A 469 0.00 42.01 -21.31
C MET A 469 -1.39 41.96 -21.93
N ASN A 470 -1.76 40.84 -22.56
CA ASN A 470 -3.09 40.61 -23.12
C ASN A 470 -4.08 40.43 -21.96
N PHE A 471 -4.74 41.51 -21.58
CA PHE A 471 -5.79 41.58 -20.57
C PHE A 471 -7.15 41.09 -21.12
N THR A 472 -7.14 40.01 -21.91
CA THR A 472 -8.34 39.47 -22.57
C THR A 472 -8.78 38.13 -21.98
N GLU A 473 -7.98 37.48 -21.13
CA GLU A 473 -8.35 36.19 -20.52
C GLU A 473 -9.07 36.31 -19.17
N TYR A 474 -9.07 37.49 -18.52
CA TYR A 474 -9.61 37.61 -17.16
C TYR A 474 -11.08 38.08 -17.07
N ILE A 475 -11.71 38.46 -18.19
CA ILE A 475 -13.12 38.91 -18.23
C ILE A 475 -14.05 37.84 -18.83
N ILE A 476 -13.52 36.74 -19.38
CA ILE A 476 -14.35 35.66 -19.94
C ILE A 476 -14.77 34.62 -18.87
N ASP A 477 -14.06 34.54 -17.74
CA ASP A 477 -14.35 33.51 -16.73
C ASP A 477 -15.58 33.81 -15.85
N ALA A 478 -16.01 35.07 -15.77
CA ALA A 478 -17.21 35.45 -15.01
C ALA A 478 -18.53 35.34 -15.81
N ILE A 479 -18.48 34.97 -17.11
CA ILE A 479 -19.66 34.86 -17.99
C ILE A 479 -19.80 33.45 -18.61
N SER A 480 -18.88 32.51 -18.33
CA SER A 480 -18.90 31.14 -18.92
C SER A 480 -19.32 30.02 -17.97
N ASP A 481 -20.20 30.28 -17.00
CA ASP A 481 -20.95 29.21 -16.30
C ASP A 481 -22.06 28.58 -17.16
N ARG A 482 -22.11 28.91 -18.47
CA ARG A 482 -22.76 28.04 -19.46
C ARG A 482 -21.85 26.83 -19.71
N ILE A 483 -22.17 25.75 -19.01
CA ILE A 483 -21.76 24.36 -19.22
C ILE A 483 -21.36 24.12 -20.69
N ARG A 484 -20.06 24.07 -20.99
CA ARG A 484 -19.58 23.74 -22.35
C ARG A 484 -19.55 22.22 -22.56
N PHE A 485 -20.71 21.60 -22.67
CA PHE A 485 -20.78 20.44 -23.56
C PHE A 485 -20.85 21.00 -24.99
N ASN A 486 -19.71 21.10 -25.68
CA ASN A 486 -19.72 21.31 -27.13
C ASN A 486 -20.07 19.97 -27.79
N HIS A 487 -20.99 19.94 -28.78
CA HIS A 487 -21.45 18.74 -29.52
C HIS A 487 -20.48 17.55 -29.38
N THR A 488 -20.84 16.59 -28.52
CA THR A 488 -19.97 15.43 -28.17
C THR A 488 -20.71 14.10 -28.36
N HIS A 489 -19.99 13.00 -28.17
CA HIS A 489 -20.44 11.65 -28.49
C HIS A 489 -20.39 10.76 -27.24
N ALA A 490 -21.40 9.88 -27.10
CA ALA A 490 -21.45 8.84 -26.09
C ALA A 490 -21.81 7.49 -26.71
N TYR A 491 -21.19 6.42 -26.24
CA TYR A 491 -21.31 5.07 -26.80
C TYR A 491 -21.90 4.14 -25.76
N ILE A 492 -23.10 3.63 -26.03
CA ILE A 492 -23.80 2.70 -25.14
C ILE A 492 -23.27 1.30 -25.42
N THR A 493 -22.53 0.74 -24.48
CA THR A 493 -22.00 -0.62 -24.60
C THR A 493 -23.02 -1.66 -24.19
N SER A 494 -23.86 -1.35 -23.20
CA SER A 494 -24.98 -2.20 -22.82
C SER A 494 -26.06 -1.46 -22.03
N ALA A 495 -27.28 -1.98 -22.07
CA ALA A 495 -28.42 -1.50 -21.31
C ALA A 495 -29.31 -2.67 -20.86
N TYR A 496 -29.76 -2.62 -19.62
CA TYR A 496 -30.57 -3.65 -18.98
C TYR A 496 -31.84 -3.10 -18.38
N TYR A 497 -32.95 -3.84 -18.55
CA TYR A 497 -34.18 -3.63 -17.79
C TYR A 497 -34.29 -4.67 -16.67
N PHE A 498 -34.43 -4.18 -15.44
CA PHE A 498 -34.67 -4.98 -14.25
C PHE A 498 -36.10 -4.76 -13.77
N LYS A 499 -36.96 -5.76 -13.91
CA LYS A 499 -38.32 -5.73 -13.35
C LYS A 499 -38.30 -5.52 -11.83
N ASN A 500 -37.42 -6.25 -11.13
CA ASN A 500 -37.23 -6.13 -9.69
C ASN A 500 -35.77 -6.43 -9.34
N SER A 501 -34.96 -5.39 -9.14
CA SER A 501 -33.59 -5.53 -8.66
C SER A 501 -33.51 -5.23 -7.16
N LYS A 502 -32.78 -6.06 -6.42
CA LYS A 502 -32.58 -5.85 -4.97
C LYS A 502 -31.79 -4.58 -4.67
N SER A 503 -30.88 -4.15 -5.57
CA SER A 503 -30.06 -2.95 -5.33
C SER A 503 -30.40 -1.75 -6.21
N LEU A 504 -30.98 -1.96 -7.41
CA LEU A 504 -31.35 -0.87 -8.32
C LEU A 504 -32.81 -0.42 -8.16
N GLY A 505 -33.64 -1.23 -7.49
CA GLY A 505 -35.06 -0.97 -7.29
C GLY A 505 -35.97 -1.63 -8.35
N LYS A 506 -37.26 -1.28 -8.31
CA LYS A 506 -38.29 -1.83 -9.18
C LYS A 506 -38.36 -1.08 -10.51
N ASN A 507 -38.43 -1.82 -11.61
CA ASN A 507 -38.45 -1.28 -12.98
C ASN A 507 -37.23 -0.40 -13.26
N ALA A 508 -36.06 -0.84 -12.84
CA ALA A 508 -34.83 -0.11 -13.03
C ALA A 508 -34.29 -0.32 -14.45
N VAL A 509 -33.66 0.71 -14.99
CA VAL A 509 -32.81 0.65 -16.18
C VAL A 509 -31.38 0.94 -15.74
N ALA A 510 -30.44 0.08 -16.12
CA ALA A 510 -29.02 0.27 -15.87
C ALA A 510 -28.26 0.17 -17.19
N MET A 511 -27.38 1.14 -17.47
CA MET A 511 -26.62 1.20 -18.71
C MET A 511 -25.14 1.44 -18.42
N VAL A 512 -24.31 0.86 -19.29
CA VAL A 512 -22.88 1.13 -19.34
C VAL A 512 -22.63 1.96 -20.60
N VAL A 513 -22.07 3.16 -20.39
CA VAL A 513 -21.90 4.17 -21.43
C VAL A 513 -20.48 4.70 -21.39
N VAL A 514 -19.85 4.85 -22.55
CA VAL A 514 -18.53 5.48 -22.69
C VAL A 514 -18.74 6.93 -23.13
N MET A 515 -18.28 7.89 -22.32
CA MET A 515 -18.51 9.33 -22.53
C MET A 515 -17.19 10.10 -22.55
N SER A 516 -17.11 11.19 -23.33
CA SER A 516 -15.88 11.98 -23.44
C SER A 516 -15.49 12.65 -22.10
N GLN A 517 -14.21 12.56 -21.74
CA GLN A 517 -13.63 13.20 -20.55
C GLN A 517 -13.58 14.72 -20.64
N ARG A 518 -13.68 15.31 -21.84
CA ARG A 518 -13.68 16.78 -22.00
C ARG A 518 -14.78 17.45 -21.18
N THR A 519 -15.82 16.71 -20.83
CA THR A 519 -16.96 17.17 -20.06
C THR A 519 -17.00 16.62 -18.63
N ARG A 520 -15.94 15.90 -18.19
CA ARG A 520 -15.87 15.16 -16.92
C ARG A 520 -16.26 15.97 -15.69
N SER A 521 -15.78 17.22 -15.57
CA SER A 521 -16.10 18.10 -14.44
C SER A 521 -17.60 18.43 -14.30
N ASN A 522 -18.38 18.20 -15.35
CA ASN A 522 -19.82 18.41 -15.41
C ASN A 522 -20.60 17.14 -15.78
N LEU A 523 -19.95 15.99 -16.01
CA LEU A 523 -20.62 14.75 -16.43
C LEU A 523 -21.63 14.26 -15.38
N GLU A 524 -21.26 14.24 -14.10
CA GLU A 524 -22.18 13.84 -13.03
C GLU A 524 -23.30 14.86 -12.76
N LYS A 525 -23.19 16.08 -13.31
CA LYS A 525 -24.23 17.12 -13.27
C LYS A 525 -25.15 17.08 -14.51
N TYR A 526 -24.82 16.28 -15.52
CA TYR A 526 -25.63 16.17 -16.72
C TYR A 526 -26.92 15.41 -16.43
N GLU A 527 -28.05 16.04 -16.72
CA GLU A 527 -29.37 15.44 -16.57
C GLU A 527 -29.74 14.68 -17.84
N MET A 528 -29.52 13.36 -17.85
CA MET A 528 -29.96 12.51 -18.94
C MET A 528 -31.43 12.11 -18.73
N THR A 529 -32.28 12.41 -19.69
CA THR A 529 -33.71 12.05 -19.64
C THR A 529 -33.94 10.73 -20.40
N LEU A 530 -34.46 9.72 -19.70
CA LEU A 530 -34.88 8.45 -20.26
C LEU A 530 -36.41 8.42 -20.40
N ILE A 531 -36.90 7.86 -21.51
CA ILE A 531 -38.33 7.68 -21.78
C ILE A 531 -38.59 6.19 -22.01
N GLY A 532 -39.38 5.58 -21.12
CA GLY A 532 -39.93 4.25 -21.36
C GLY A 532 -41.33 4.33 -21.96
N THR A 533 -41.66 3.39 -22.85
CA THR A 533 -43.00 3.26 -23.45
C THR A 533 -43.47 1.81 -23.39
N SER A 534 -44.75 1.60 -23.02
CA SER A 534 -45.42 0.29 -23.07
C SER A 534 -46.89 0.51 -23.40
N GLY A 535 -47.33 -0.01 -24.55
CA GLY A 535 -48.62 0.35 -25.12
C GLY A 535 -48.74 1.86 -25.34
N ASN A 536 -49.79 2.47 -24.80
CA ASN A 536 -50.03 3.92 -24.88
C ASN A 536 -49.42 4.73 -23.71
N ASN A 537 -48.77 4.06 -22.75
CA ASN A 537 -48.24 4.71 -21.56
C ASN A 537 -46.75 5.05 -21.75
N THR A 538 -46.37 6.26 -21.37
CA THR A 538 -44.99 6.74 -21.38
C THR A 538 -44.58 7.27 -20.01
N LEU A 539 -43.38 6.97 -19.55
CA LEU A 539 -42.78 7.62 -18.37
C LEU A 539 -41.48 8.27 -18.78
N LYS A 540 -41.33 9.56 -18.42
CA LYS A 540 -40.06 10.26 -18.47
C LYS A 540 -39.40 10.19 -17.08
N SER A 541 -38.14 9.80 -17.03
CA SER A 541 -37.34 9.76 -15.81
C SER A 541 -35.99 10.41 -16.01
N GLN A 542 -35.48 11.03 -14.95
CA GLN A 542 -34.10 11.52 -14.93
C GLN A 542 -33.18 10.38 -14.51
N ALA A 543 -32.10 10.19 -15.25
CA ALA A 543 -31.10 9.18 -14.98
C ALA A 543 -29.98 9.75 -14.11
N SER A 544 -29.53 8.98 -13.13
CA SER A 544 -28.30 9.26 -12.40
C SER A 544 -27.09 8.76 -13.17
N ILE A 545 -26.00 9.51 -13.09
CA ILE A 545 -24.77 9.26 -13.85
C ILE A 545 -23.61 9.19 -12.87
N LYS A 546 -22.80 8.13 -12.96
CA LYS A 546 -21.63 7.88 -12.11
C LYS A 546 -20.43 7.44 -12.92
N ILE A 547 -19.26 8.00 -12.65
CA ILE A 547 -18.03 7.74 -13.42
C ILE A 547 -17.26 6.56 -12.82
N GLU A 548 -17.07 5.47 -13.56
CA GLU A 548 -16.38 4.26 -13.08
C GLU A 548 -14.93 4.19 -13.59
N THR A 549 -14.15 5.25 -13.36
CA THR A 549 -12.74 5.34 -13.80
C THR A 549 -11.93 6.24 -12.86
N ALA A 550 -10.62 5.98 -12.75
CA ALA A 550 -9.72 6.71 -11.86
C ALA A 550 -9.76 8.22 -12.11
N GLU A 551 -9.71 9.02 -11.04
CA GLU A 551 -9.64 10.47 -11.15
C GLU A 551 -8.33 10.91 -11.79
N GLY A 552 -8.43 11.69 -12.86
CA GLY A 552 -7.27 12.22 -13.57
C GLY A 552 -6.61 11.27 -14.56
N MET A 553 -7.23 10.17 -14.99
CA MET A 553 -6.71 9.41 -16.15
C MET A 553 -6.85 10.21 -17.45
N SER A 554 -5.85 10.25 -18.33
CA SER A 554 -5.86 11.12 -19.52
C SER A 554 -6.51 10.54 -20.78
N CYS A 555 -7.30 9.46 -20.65
CA CYS A 555 -8.08 8.92 -21.77
C CYS A 555 -9.10 9.94 -22.30
N GLU A 556 -9.33 9.99 -23.62
CA GLU A 556 -10.36 10.87 -24.20
C GLU A 556 -11.77 10.46 -23.73
N TYR A 557 -11.97 9.18 -23.40
CA TYR A 557 -13.24 8.67 -22.89
C TYR A 557 -13.12 8.03 -21.51
N VAL A 558 -14.25 7.98 -20.80
CA VAL A 558 -14.46 7.30 -19.53
C VAL A 558 -15.71 6.45 -19.54
N THR A 559 -15.64 5.34 -18.81
CA THR A 559 -16.80 4.49 -18.52
C THR A 559 -17.70 5.18 -17.49
N VAL A 560 -18.98 5.18 -17.79
CA VAL A 560 -20.03 5.83 -17.03
C VAL A 560 -21.18 4.85 -16.82
N PHE A 561 -21.57 4.69 -15.57
CA PHE A 561 -22.76 3.95 -15.19
C PHE A 561 -23.96 4.89 -15.15
N VAL A 562 -25.03 4.51 -15.83
CA VAL A 562 -26.28 5.27 -15.88
C VAL A 562 -27.40 4.44 -15.27
N GLN A 563 -28.17 5.01 -14.34
CA GLN A 563 -29.30 4.36 -13.70
C GLN A 563 -30.56 5.22 -13.76
N ALA A 564 -31.69 4.63 -14.12
CA ALA A 564 -32.99 5.30 -14.10
C ALA A 564 -34.10 4.34 -13.67
N GLN A 565 -35.31 4.87 -13.45
CA GLN A 565 -36.52 4.07 -13.29
C GLN A 565 -37.41 4.21 -14.52
N THR A 566 -38.16 3.17 -14.86
CA THR A 566 -39.11 3.16 -15.97
C THR A 566 -40.45 2.53 -15.56
N LEU A 567 -41.40 2.46 -16.49
CA LEU A 567 -42.65 1.71 -16.30
C LEU A 567 -42.40 0.19 -16.33
N PRO A 568 -43.31 -0.62 -15.75
CA PRO A 568 -43.27 -2.06 -15.89
C PRO A 568 -43.31 -2.53 -17.35
N ASN A 569 -42.47 -3.52 -17.68
CA ASN A 569 -42.37 -4.17 -18.99
C ASN A 569 -42.33 -3.15 -20.15
N PRO A 570 -41.29 -2.29 -20.21
CA PRO A 570 -41.14 -1.35 -21.32
C PRO A 570 -40.98 -2.12 -22.63
N GLN A 571 -41.68 -1.69 -23.68
CA GLN A 571 -41.48 -2.19 -25.04
C GLN A 571 -40.41 -1.37 -25.79
N LYS A 572 -40.21 -0.13 -25.35
CA LYS A 572 -39.27 0.82 -25.95
C LYS A 572 -38.59 1.62 -24.84
N LEU A 573 -37.27 1.82 -24.97
CA LEU A 573 -36.51 2.81 -24.21
C LEU A 573 -35.92 3.83 -25.18
N GLU A 574 -36.06 5.11 -24.86
CA GLU A 574 -35.50 6.22 -25.63
C GLU A 574 -34.72 7.16 -24.71
N ILE A 575 -33.64 7.75 -25.21
CA ILE A 575 -32.98 8.89 -24.58
C ILE A 575 -33.49 10.16 -25.27
N GLU A 576 -33.83 11.18 -24.49
CA GLU A 576 -34.33 12.47 -24.99
C GLU A 576 -33.39 13.61 -24.63
N SER A 577 -33.12 14.49 -25.60
CA SER A 577 -32.40 15.73 -25.38
C SER A 577 -32.92 16.83 -26.30
N GLN A 578 -33.37 17.92 -25.70
CA GLN A 578 -33.93 19.10 -26.40
C GLN A 578 -35.02 18.75 -27.43
N GLY A 579 -35.87 17.76 -27.13
CA GLY A 579 -36.96 17.33 -28.00
C GLY A 579 -36.58 16.29 -29.06
N THR A 580 -35.29 16.04 -29.30
CA THR A 580 -34.82 14.93 -30.14
C THR A 580 -34.77 13.64 -29.31
N ARG A 581 -35.16 12.52 -29.91
CA ARG A 581 -35.15 11.20 -29.26
C ARG A 581 -34.35 10.20 -30.05
N VAL A 582 -33.68 9.30 -29.34
CA VAL A 582 -33.03 8.12 -29.90
C VAL A 582 -33.50 6.89 -29.14
N GLN A 583 -34.00 5.89 -29.86
CA GLN A 583 -34.33 4.59 -29.28
C GLN A 583 -33.05 3.80 -29.04
N ILE A 584 -32.94 3.14 -27.90
CA ILE A 584 -31.78 2.32 -27.54
C ILE A 584 -32.17 0.85 -27.37
N PRO A 585 -31.30 -0.10 -27.76
CA PRO A 585 -31.51 -1.50 -27.46
C PRO A 585 -31.31 -1.73 -25.96
N PHE A 586 -32.07 -2.67 -25.39
CA PHE A 586 -31.88 -3.13 -24.02
C PHE A 586 -32.22 -4.62 -23.92
N ARG A 587 -31.67 -5.28 -22.92
CA ARG A 587 -31.89 -6.70 -22.63
C ARG A 587 -32.35 -6.89 -21.18
N GLU A 588 -32.90 -8.06 -20.87
CA GLU A 588 -33.11 -8.44 -19.47
C GLU A 588 -31.82 -9.10 -18.93
N PRO A 589 -31.53 -8.97 -17.61
CA PRO A 589 -30.43 -9.71 -16.99
C PRO A 589 -30.69 -11.21 -17.07
N ARG A 590 -29.67 -12.02 -16.79
CA ARG A 590 -29.83 -13.48 -16.81
C ARG A 590 -30.77 -13.91 -15.70
N GLU A 591 -31.68 -14.82 -16.03
CA GLU A 591 -32.62 -15.43 -15.07
C GLU A 591 -32.02 -16.60 -14.29
N SER A 592 -30.89 -17.13 -14.76
CA SER A 592 -30.14 -18.20 -14.08
C SER A 592 -28.65 -18.07 -14.30
N ALA A 593 -27.88 -18.70 -13.40
CA ALA A 593 -26.44 -18.81 -13.47
C ALA A 593 -26.04 -20.29 -13.37
N HIS A 594 -25.00 -20.70 -14.09
CA HIS A 594 -24.48 -22.07 -14.03
C HIS A 594 -23.78 -22.40 -12.70
N SER A 595 -23.38 -21.36 -11.97
CA SER A 595 -22.76 -21.45 -10.64
C SER A 595 -23.18 -20.24 -9.80
N PRO A 596 -23.25 -20.38 -8.45
CA PRO A 596 -23.42 -19.23 -7.56
C PRO A 596 -22.21 -18.28 -7.56
N VAL A 597 -21.05 -18.69 -8.08
CA VAL A 597 -19.86 -17.86 -8.24
C VAL A 597 -19.53 -17.70 -9.72
N ILE A 598 -19.57 -16.46 -10.21
CA ILE A 598 -19.20 -16.13 -11.58
C ILE A 598 -17.81 -15.48 -11.60
N ILE A 599 -16.93 -15.97 -12.46
CA ILE A 599 -15.61 -15.38 -12.70
C ILE A 599 -15.68 -14.62 -14.03
N CYS A 600 -15.79 -13.29 -13.95
CA CYS A 600 -15.81 -12.42 -15.11
C CYS A 600 -14.38 -12.13 -15.55
N ILE A 601 -14.05 -12.55 -16.77
CA ILE A 601 -12.73 -12.39 -17.36
C ILE A 601 -12.71 -11.14 -18.25
N SER A 602 -11.66 -10.33 -18.11
CA SER A 602 -11.41 -9.15 -18.96
C SER A 602 -11.51 -9.45 -20.46
N PRO A 603 -11.87 -8.46 -21.31
CA PRO A 603 -11.93 -8.64 -22.76
C PRO A 603 -10.61 -9.18 -23.36
N GLN A 604 -10.73 -10.32 -24.03
CA GLN A 604 -9.63 -11.01 -24.68
C GLN A 604 -9.34 -10.37 -26.04
N PHE A 605 -8.07 -10.05 -26.28
CA PHE A 605 -7.61 -9.34 -27.46
C PHE A 605 -6.40 -10.07 -28.05
N VAL A 606 -6.58 -10.56 -29.27
CA VAL A 606 -5.62 -11.43 -29.99
C VAL A 606 -5.13 -12.59 -29.12
N ALA A 607 -6.05 -13.18 -28.34
CA ALA A 607 -5.69 -14.21 -27.38
C ALA A 607 -5.22 -15.49 -28.09
N GLU A 608 -4.03 -15.97 -27.70
CA GLU A 608 -3.40 -17.18 -28.26
C GLU A 608 -2.82 -18.14 -27.20
N LYS A 609 -2.71 -17.71 -25.93
CA LYS A 609 -2.10 -18.49 -24.82
C LYS A 609 -3.03 -19.62 -24.31
N TRP A 610 -3.31 -20.63 -25.13
CA TRP A 610 -4.27 -21.69 -24.81
C TRP A 610 -3.96 -22.44 -23.49
N GLN A 611 -2.68 -22.63 -23.14
CA GLN A 611 -2.28 -23.33 -21.91
C GLN A 611 -2.85 -22.66 -20.65
N VAL A 612 -2.79 -21.34 -20.59
CA VAL A 612 -3.29 -20.54 -19.46
C VAL A 612 -4.82 -20.63 -19.38
N PHE A 613 -5.51 -20.58 -20.52
CA PHE A 613 -6.96 -20.79 -20.57
C PHE A 613 -7.35 -22.14 -19.97
N LEU A 614 -6.71 -23.23 -20.41
CA LEU A 614 -7.04 -24.57 -19.90
C LEU A 614 -6.77 -24.69 -18.41
N MET A 615 -5.67 -24.12 -17.92
CA MET A 615 -5.36 -24.10 -16.48
C MET A 615 -6.49 -23.44 -15.69
N ASN A 616 -6.88 -22.21 -16.07
CA ASN A 616 -7.91 -21.45 -15.37
C ASN A 616 -9.27 -22.15 -15.46
N ILE A 617 -9.65 -22.63 -16.65
CA ILE A 617 -10.96 -23.24 -16.90
C ILE A 617 -11.24 -24.42 -15.97
N HIS A 618 -10.30 -25.35 -15.88
CA HIS A 618 -10.51 -26.55 -15.07
C HIS A 618 -10.40 -26.27 -13.58
N ILE A 619 -9.54 -25.34 -13.16
CA ILE A 619 -9.44 -24.94 -11.74
C ILE A 619 -10.73 -24.25 -11.29
N VAL A 620 -11.24 -23.29 -12.08
CA VAL A 620 -12.49 -22.60 -11.74
C VAL A 620 -13.64 -23.58 -11.61
N ARG A 621 -13.75 -24.50 -12.57
CA ARG A 621 -14.77 -25.56 -12.54
C ARG A 621 -14.62 -26.48 -11.32
N ARG A 622 -13.40 -26.88 -10.99
CA ARG A 622 -13.09 -27.79 -9.86
C ARG A 622 -13.54 -27.21 -8.52
N TYR A 623 -13.40 -25.89 -8.35
CA TYR A 623 -13.80 -25.16 -7.15
C TYR A 623 -15.19 -24.53 -7.26
N GLY A 624 -15.98 -24.95 -8.25
CA GLY A 624 -17.41 -24.66 -8.34
C GLY A 624 -17.74 -23.28 -8.87
N GLY A 625 -16.86 -22.62 -9.62
CA GLY A 625 -17.15 -21.37 -10.33
C GLY A 625 -17.57 -21.60 -11.79
N HIS A 626 -18.04 -20.55 -12.44
CA HIS A 626 -18.33 -20.50 -13.88
C HIS A 626 -17.68 -19.26 -14.51
N MET A 627 -16.94 -19.40 -15.60
CA MET A 627 -16.31 -18.24 -16.24
C MET A 627 -17.21 -17.61 -17.29
N HIS A 628 -17.20 -16.29 -17.31
CA HIS A 628 -17.74 -15.47 -18.38
C HIS A 628 -16.59 -14.73 -19.07
N ILE A 629 -16.38 -14.99 -20.35
CA ILE A 629 -15.21 -14.51 -21.10
C ILE A 629 -15.69 -13.62 -22.24
N TYR A 630 -15.32 -12.35 -22.17
CA TYR A 630 -15.49 -11.41 -23.27
C TYR A 630 -14.40 -11.59 -24.32
N ILE A 631 -14.78 -11.60 -25.60
CA ILE A 631 -13.84 -11.70 -26.71
C ILE A 631 -13.99 -10.49 -27.62
N THR A 632 -12.89 -9.75 -27.80
CA THR A 632 -12.71 -8.80 -28.89
C THR A 632 -12.09 -9.50 -30.09
N SER A 633 -11.00 -10.23 -29.88
CA SER A 633 -10.41 -11.11 -30.88
C SER A 633 -9.61 -12.25 -30.26
N MET A 634 -9.55 -13.39 -30.97
CA MET A 634 -8.91 -14.61 -30.48
C MET A 634 -8.47 -15.48 -31.65
N VAL A 635 -7.33 -16.16 -31.52
CA VAL A 635 -6.89 -17.14 -32.53
C VAL A 635 -7.96 -18.22 -32.70
N ARG A 636 -8.30 -18.53 -33.94
CA ARG A 636 -9.47 -19.34 -34.31
C ARG A 636 -9.45 -20.72 -33.64
N GLU A 637 -8.31 -21.38 -33.59
CA GLU A 637 -8.17 -22.72 -33.03
C GLU A 637 -8.48 -22.74 -31.51
N LEU A 638 -8.08 -21.67 -30.79
CA LEU A 638 -8.45 -21.49 -29.38
C LEU A 638 -9.95 -21.21 -29.26
N PHE A 639 -10.50 -20.31 -30.09
CA PHE A 639 -11.93 -19.99 -30.10
C PHE A 639 -12.81 -21.23 -30.33
N GLU A 640 -12.49 -22.04 -31.35
CA GLU A 640 -13.20 -23.31 -31.65
C GLU A 640 -13.19 -24.25 -30.44
N THR A 641 -12.04 -24.36 -29.77
CA THR A 641 -11.90 -25.19 -28.56
C THR A 641 -12.75 -24.66 -27.41
N LEU A 642 -12.74 -23.34 -27.16
CA LEU A 642 -13.57 -22.72 -26.12
C LEU A 642 -15.07 -22.83 -26.45
N LYS A 643 -15.47 -22.81 -27.73
CA LYS A 643 -16.85 -23.09 -28.14
C LYS A 643 -17.29 -24.51 -27.78
N VAL A 644 -16.37 -25.48 -27.80
CA VAL A 644 -16.68 -26.83 -27.29
C VAL A 644 -16.91 -26.80 -25.78
N TYR A 645 -16.06 -26.09 -25.00
CA TYR A 645 -16.26 -25.90 -23.56
C TYR A 645 -17.59 -25.21 -23.23
N GLU A 646 -17.95 -24.17 -23.99
CA GLU A 646 -19.24 -23.48 -23.88
C GLU A 646 -20.41 -24.44 -24.14
N SER A 647 -20.33 -25.26 -25.19
CA SER A 647 -21.41 -26.19 -25.57
C SER A 647 -21.73 -27.25 -24.51
N VAL A 648 -20.79 -27.52 -23.60
CA VAL A 648 -20.96 -28.44 -22.47
C VAL A 648 -21.19 -27.71 -21.14
N GLY A 649 -21.43 -26.40 -21.18
CA GLY A 649 -21.80 -25.58 -20.04
C GLY A 649 -20.68 -25.28 -19.05
N ILE A 650 -19.41 -25.30 -19.48
CA ILE A 650 -18.26 -25.04 -18.60
C ILE A 650 -17.95 -23.54 -18.48
N LEU A 651 -18.23 -22.78 -19.52
CA LEU A 651 -17.98 -21.34 -19.60
C LEU A 651 -19.02 -20.66 -20.50
N THR A 652 -19.01 -19.34 -20.52
CA THR A 652 -19.78 -18.52 -21.46
C THR A 652 -18.83 -17.61 -22.23
N LEU A 653 -18.96 -17.60 -23.56
CA LEU A 653 -18.27 -16.67 -24.45
C LEU A 653 -19.24 -15.56 -24.85
N ASP A 654 -18.88 -14.32 -24.58
CA ASP A 654 -19.70 -13.15 -24.91
C ASP A 654 -18.90 -12.15 -25.76
N PHE A 655 -19.63 -11.32 -26.48
CA PHE A 655 -19.05 -10.35 -27.41
C PHE A 655 -18.54 -9.12 -26.65
N TRP A 656 -17.38 -8.59 -27.04
CA TRP A 656 -16.94 -7.26 -26.61
C TRP A 656 -16.60 -6.37 -27.80
N ILE A 657 -17.61 -5.61 -28.20
CA ILE A 657 -17.69 -4.93 -29.48
C ILE A 657 -16.80 -3.68 -29.52
N ARG A 658 -15.98 -3.59 -30.58
CA ARG A 658 -15.23 -2.38 -30.91
C ARG A 658 -16.03 -1.45 -31.81
N MET A 659 -16.75 -0.50 -31.20
CA MET A 659 -17.62 0.42 -31.93
C MET A 659 -16.90 1.29 -32.95
N LYS A 660 -17.36 1.24 -34.21
CA LYS A 660 -16.79 1.94 -35.37
C LYS A 660 -17.89 2.68 -36.14
N PHE A 661 -17.58 3.85 -36.68
CA PHE A 661 -18.46 4.57 -37.59
C PHE A 661 -17.62 5.09 -38.76
N GLU A 662 -17.99 4.75 -39.99
CA GLU A 662 -17.25 5.15 -41.19
C GLU A 662 -17.53 6.62 -41.59
N GLU A 663 -18.73 7.13 -41.27
CA GLU A 663 -19.18 8.48 -41.62
C GLU A 663 -19.76 9.20 -40.39
N THR A 664 -19.06 10.22 -39.89
CA THR A 664 -19.61 11.16 -38.91
C THR A 664 -19.32 12.60 -39.33
N LYS A 665 -20.29 13.50 -39.10
CA LYS A 665 -20.18 14.92 -39.47
C LYS A 665 -19.19 15.71 -38.58
N THR A 666 -18.78 15.13 -37.45
CA THR A 666 -17.90 15.72 -36.44
C THR A 666 -16.71 14.79 -36.17
N PRO A 667 -15.50 15.33 -35.87
CA PRO A 667 -14.36 14.51 -35.51
C PRO A 667 -14.59 13.88 -34.12
N TYR A 668 -14.58 12.55 -34.06
CA TYR A 668 -14.57 11.78 -32.81
C TYR A 668 -13.36 10.85 -32.78
N ALA A 669 -12.90 10.48 -31.59
CA ALA A 669 -11.83 9.50 -31.42
C ALA A 669 -12.46 8.10 -31.24
N ASP A 670 -11.84 7.04 -31.79
CA ASP A 670 -12.32 5.66 -31.59
C ASP A 670 -12.47 5.40 -30.07
N PRO A 671 -13.70 5.11 -29.57
CA PRO A 671 -13.94 5.05 -28.14
C PRO A 671 -13.17 3.93 -27.47
N MET A 672 -12.98 2.79 -28.14
CA MET A 672 -12.27 1.65 -27.55
C MET A 672 -10.76 1.84 -27.56
N ARG A 673 -10.20 2.56 -28.55
CA ARG A 673 -8.78 2.96 -28.56
C ARG A 673 -8.44 4.02 -27.52
N ASN A 674 -9.41 4.84 -27.14
CA ASN A 674 -9.21 6.02 -26.32
C ASN A 674 -9.96 5.94 -24.97
N VAL A 675 -10.15 4.72 -24.47
CA VAL A 675 -10.63 4.39 -23.14
C VAL A 675 -9.70 3.36 -22.51
N GLU A 676 -9.67 3.32 -21.19
CA GLU A 676 -8.76 2.51 -20.39
C GLU A 676 -8.85 1.02 -20.72
N TRP A 677 -7.71 0.37 -21.00
CA TRP A 677 -7.57 -1.07 -21.24
C TRP A 677 -8.69 -1.71 -22.08
N ARG A 678 -9.09 -1.03 -23.17
CA ARG A 678 -10.20 -1.46 -24.06
C ARG A 678 -11.55 -1.59 -23.35
N ASN A 679 -11.81 -0.63 -22.46
CA ASN A 679 -13.02 -0.50 -21.65
C ASN A 679 -13.21 -1.66 -20.67
N GLN A 680 -12.14 -2.00 -19.94
CA GLN A 680 -12.17 -3.09 -18.96
C GLN A 680 -13.23 -2.84 -17.88
N ALA A 681 -13.35 -1.63 -17.35
CA ALA A 681 -14.41 -1.23 -16.41
C ALA A 681 -15.80 -1.44 -16.99
N GLY A 682 -15.98 -1.15 -18.28
CA GLY A 682 -17.25 -1.38 -18.97
C GLY A 682 -17.60 -2.86 -19.02
N ALA A 683 -16.64 -3.72 -19.36
CA ALA A 683 -16.85 -5.16 -19.45
C ALA A 683 -17.16 -5.79 -18.09
N GLN A 684 -16.41 -5.40 -17.05
CA GLN A 684 -16.65 -5.91 -15.70
C GLN A 684 -18.00 -5.42 -15.14
N THR A 685 -18.40 -4.18 -15.44
CA THR A 685 -19.73 -3.68 -15.09
C THR A 685 -20.84 -4.39 -15.88
N ASP A 686 -20.65 -4.67 -17.17
CA ASP A 686 -21.62 -5.45 -17.96
C ASP A 686 -21.84 -6.85 -17.36
N CYS A 687 -20.76 -7.56 -17.04
CA CYS A 687 -20.85 -8.89 -16.43
C CYS A 687 -21.53 -8.85 -15.05
N LEU A 688 -21.20 -7.85 -14.23
CA LEU A 688 -21.89 -7.61 -12.96
C LEU A 688 -23.40 -7.46 -13.17
N LEU A 689 -23.83 -6.66 -14.16
CA LEU A 689 -25.25 -6.44 -14.46
C LEU A 689 -25.93 -7.71 -15.00
N GLN A 690 -25.25 -8.51 -15.84
CA GLN A 690 -25.79 -9.76 -16.36
C GLN A 690 -26.18 -10.74 -15.24
N TYR A 691 -25.34 -10.88 -14.23
CA TYR A 691 -25.50 -11.89 -13.17
C TYR A 691 -26.00 -11.32 -11.84
N LYS A 692 -26.32 -10.02 -11.82
CA LYS A 692 -26.58 -9.24 -10.61
C LYS A 692 -27.56 -9.87 -9.61
N GLU A 693 -28.61 -10.48 -10.13
CA GLU A 693 -29.72 -11.00 -9.32
C GLU A 693 -29.66 -12.54 -9.14
N VAL A 694 -28.70 -13.21 -9.79
CA VAL A 694 -28.63 -14.68 -9.87
C VAL A 694 -27.33 -15.28 -9.35
N ALA A 695 -26.25 -14.50 -9.29
CA ALA A 695 -25.01 -14.91 -8.66
C ALA A 695 -24.98 -14.48 -7.18
N ASP A 696 -24.40 -15.31 -6.33
CA ASP A 696 -24.12 -14.94 -4.94
C ASP A 696 -22.86 -14.09 -4.84
N PHE A 697 -21.85 -14.41 -5.65
CA PHE A 697 -20.59 -13.66 -5.74
C PHE A 697 -20.10 -13.57 -7.19
N ILE A 698 -19.40 -12.48 -7.48
CA ILE A 698 -18.76 -12.26 -8.78
C ILE A 698 -17.30 -11.88 -8.55
N ALA A 699 -16.38 -12.60 -9.17
CA ALA A 699 -14.94 -12.28 -9.18
C ALA A 699 -14.56 -11.64 -10.51
N PHE A 700 -13.67 -10.64 -10.48
CA PHE A 700 -13.21 -9.93 -11.67
C PHE A 700 -11.71 -10.17 -11.88
N PHE A 701 -11.37 -11.08 -12.79
CA PHE A 701 -10.01 -11.61 -12.98
C PHE A 701 -9.52 -11.38 -14.41
N ASP A 702 -8.20 -11.36 -14.60
CA ASP A 702 -7.60 -11.58 -15.92
C ASP A 702 -7.50 -13.10 -16.18
N ILE A 703 -7.31 -13.52 -17.43
CA ILE A 703 -7.32 -14.95 -17.78
C ILE A 703 -6.15 -15.72 -17.15
N ASP A 704 -5.07 -15.02 -16.82
CA ASP A 704 -3.87 -15.52 -16.16
C ASP A 704 -3.95 -15.47 -14.63
N ASP A 705 -5.06 -14.98 -14.05
CA ASP A 705 -5.30 -14.98 -12.61
C ASP A 705 -6.09 -16.21 -12.16
N ILE A 706 -5.45 -17.05 -11.34
CA ILE A 706 -6.00 -18.32 -10.86
C ILE A 706 -6.07 -18.29 -9.34
N LEU A 707 -7.29 -18.37 -8.79
CA LEU A 707 -7.50 -18.49 -7.34
C LEU A 707 -7.73 -19.94 -6.94
N ILE A 708 -7.01 -20.41 -5.93
CA ILE A 708 -7.21 -21.73 -5.30
C ILE A 708 -7.69 -21.50 -3.86
N PRO A 709 -8.94 -21.86 -3.51
CA PRO A 709 -9.46 -21.73 -2.16
C PRO A 709 -8.60 -22.47 -1.12
N ARG A 710 -8.45 -21.86 0.06
CA ARG A 710 -7.62 -22.38 1.17
C ARG A 710 -8.41 -22.60 2.44
N LEU A 711 -9.42 -21.77 2.69
CA LEU A 711 -10.23 -21.85 3.91
C LEU A 711 -11.43 -22.78 3.77
N SER A 712 -11.76 -23.16 2.53
CA SER A 712 -12.93 -23.96 2.20
C SER A 712 -12.69 -24.86 0.98
N HIS A 713 -13.63 -25.76 0.70
CA HIS A 713 -13.54 -26.70 -0.42
C HIS A 713 -13.93 -26.11 -1.79
N ASN A 714 -14.54 -24.93 -1.82
CA ASN A 714 -15.02 -24.26 -3.04
C ASN A 714 -15.10 -22.74 -2.84
N TYR A 715 -15.22 -21.99 -3.94
CA TYR A 715 -15.26 -20.53 -3.91
C TYR A 715 -16.45 -19.98 -3.11
N HIS A 716 -17.65 -20.54 -3.31
CA HIS A 716 -18.87 -20.05 -2.68
C HIS A 716 -18.76 -20.05 -1.16
N GLN A 717 -18.29 -21.16 -0.59
CA GLN A 717 -18.11 -21.32 0.84
C GLN A 717 -17.00 -20.40 1.37
N GLU A 718 -15.88 -20.26 0.65
CA GLU A 718 -14.80 -19.35 1.05
C GLU A 718 -15.27 -17.90 1.10
N PHE A 719 -15.91 -17.42 0.03
CA PHE A 719 -16.42 -16.05 -0.03
C PHE A 719 -17.54 -15.81 0.98
N SER A 720 -18.44 -16.79 1.16
CA SER A 720 -19.46 -16.73 2.21
C SER A 720 -18.86 -16.59 3.59
N ASN A 721 -17.81 -17.34 3.93
CA ASN A 721 -17.16 -17.26 5.24
C ASN A 721 -16.62 -15.85 5.49
N HIS A 722 -15.98 -15.25 4.50
CA HIS A 722 -15.47 -13.87 4.60
C HIS A 722 -16.60 -12.85 4.75
N PHE A 723 -17.62 -12.89 3.89
CA PHE A 723 -18.73 -11.93 3.95
C PHE A 723 -19.61 -12.11 5.19
N ASN A 724 -19.75 -13.32 5.71
CA ASN A 724 -20.51 -13.58 6.95
C ASN A 724 -19.76 -13.11 8.20
N ALA A 725 -18.44 -13.31 8.23
CA ALA A 725 -17.61 -12.81 9.32
C ALA A 725 -17.54 -11.27 9.32
N TYR A 726 -17.61 -10.66 8.14
CA TYR A 726 -17.45 -9.22 7.96
C TYR A 726 -18.57 -8.62 7.07
N PRO A 727 -19.83 -8.58 7.55
CA PRO A 727 -20.99 -8.22 6.74
C PRO A 727 -21.01 -6.76 6.28
N ASP A 728 -20.23 -5.88 6.92
CA ASP A 728 -20.13 -4.47 6.55
C ASP A 728 -19.29 -4.22 5.29
N TYR A 729 -18.53 -5.22 4.83
CA TYR A 729 -17.73 -5.15 3.62
C TYR A 729 -18.55 -5.49 2.38
N HIS A 730 -18.22 -4.84 1.28
CA HIS A 730 -18.91 -4.99 0.01
C HIS A 730 -18.13 -5.93 -0.92
N SER A 731 -16.80 -5.89 -0.86
CA SER A 731 -15.91 -6.76 -1.63
C SER A 731 -14.85 -7.43 -0.77
N ILE A 732 -14.28 -8.49 -1.31
CA ILE A 732 -13.06 -9.17 -0.87
C ILE A 732 -11.98 -8.85 -1.89
N PHE A 733 -10.74 -8.70 -1.45
CA PHE A 733 -9.57 -8.46 -2.28
C PHE A 733 -8.46 -9.42 -1.91
N TYR A 734 -8.01 -10.21 -2.89
CA TYR A 734 -6.86 -11.10 -2.74
C TYR A 734 -5.67 -10.48 -3.47
N ASN A 735 -4.49 -10.48 -2.83
CA ASN A 735 -3.24 -10.14 -3.50
C ASN A 735 -2.92 -11.16 -4.59
N LYS A 736 -2.03 -10.81 -5.52
CA LYS A 736 -1.57 -11.73 -6.57
C LYS A 736 -0.06 -11.92 -6.55
N ARG A 737 0.37 -13.12 -6.92
CA ARG A 737 1.76 -13.57 -6.98
C ARG A 737 2.10 -14.01 -8.39
N ASP A 738 3.17 -13.47 -8.95
CA ASP A 738 3.62 -13.85 -10.29
C ASP A 738 4.28 -15.23 -10.26
N ILE A 739 4.00 -16.06 -11.27
CA ILE A 739 4.62 -17.36 -11.46
C ILE A 739 5.10 -17.55 -12.90
N ALA A 740 6.00 -18.52 -13.08
CA ALA A 740 6.36 -19.07 -14.36
C ALA A 740 6.04 -20.56 -14.44
N VAL A 741 5.67 -21.05 -15.62
CA VAL A 741 5.47 -22.47 -15.92
C VAL A 741 6.15 -22.84 -17.23
N GLU A 742 6.59 -24.09 -17.38
CA GLU A 742 7.15 -24.57 -18.65
C GLU A 742 6.06 -24.68 -19.74
N ARG A 743 6.50 -24.48 -20.99
CA ARG A 743 5.63 -24.55 -22.17
C ARG A 743 5.28 -25.99 -22.54
N VAL A 744 4.01 -26.20 -22.90
CA VAL A 744 3.52 -27.41 -23.55
C VAL A 744 3.35 -27.15 -25.05
N THR A 745 3.95 -27.98 -25.89
CA THR A 745 3.89 -27.83 -27.35
C THR A 745 2.61 -28.42 -27.95
N ASN A 746 2.11 -29.52 -27.40
CA ASN A 746 0.89 -30.19 -27.85
C ASN A 746 -0.12 -30.33 -26.72
N VAL A 747 -1.37 -29.97 -26.97
CA VAL A 747 -2.46 -30.10 -25.99
C VAL A 747 -2.64 -31.52 -25.44
N LYS A 748 -2.25 -32.56 -26.20
CA LYS A 748 -2.32 -33.97 -25.73
C LYS A 748 -1.43 -34.23 -24.53
N ASP A 749 -0.33 -33.49 -24.43
CA ASP A 749 0.67 -33.63 -23.38
C ASP A 749 0.38 -32.70 -22.19
N PHE A 750 -0.71 -31.93 -22.25
CA PHE A 750 -1.13 -31.06 -21.17
C PHE A 750 -1.51 -31.90 -19.94
N SER A 751 -0.83 -31.63 -18.82
CA SER A 751 -1.13 -32.21 -17.51
C SER A 751 -0.96 -31.18 -16.42
N PHE A 752 -1.97 -31.07 -15.55
CA PHE A 752 -1.93 -30.24 -14.35
C PHE A 752 -0.80 -30.68 -13.43
N ARG A 753 -0.68 -31.99 -13.19
CA ARG A 753 0.38 -32.53 -12.34
C ARG A 753 1.77 -32.14 -12.85
N GLN A 754 1.97 -32.18 -14.15
CA GLN A 754 3.27 -31.88 -14.74
C GLN A 754 3.56 -30.36 -14.77
N ILE A 755 2.60 -29.55 -15.21
CA ILE A 755 2.74 -28.08 -15.26
C ILE A 755 2.96 -27.49 -13.86
N PHE A 756 2.19 -27.94 -12.86
CA PHE A 756 2.38 -27.47 -11.48
C PHE A 756 3.71 -27.94 -10.88
N SER A 757 4.29 -29.04 -11.36
CA SER A 757 5.61 -29.48 -10.89
C SER A 757 6.78 -28.65 -11.41
N THR A 758 6.55 -27.91 -12.50
CA THR A 758 7.51 -26.97 -13.10
C THR A 758 7.22 -25.52 -12.72
N MET A 759 6.25 -25.30 -11.83
CA MET A 759 5.87 -23.98 -11.39
C MET A 759 7.00 -23.33 -10.58
N GLU A 760 7.44 -22.16 -11.03
CA GLU A 760 8.36 -21.30 -10.30
C GLU A 760 7.62 -20.08 -9.77
N ILE A 761 7.57 -19.93 -8.45
CA ILE A 761 7.00 -18.74 -7.82
C ILE A 761 8.01 -17.60 -7.91
N ARG A 762 7.59 -16.45 -8.44
CA ARG A 762 8.41 -15.24 -8.52
C ARG A 762 8.25 -14.42 -7.24
N GLU A 763 9.28 -13.65 -6.90
CA GLU A 763 9.27 -12.75 -5.73
C GLU A 763 8.31 -11.56 -5.93
N GLU A 764 7.99 -11.22 -7.18
CA GLU A 764 7.18 -10.05 -7.53
C GLU A 764 5.71 -10.19 -7.08
N GLU A 765 5.24 -9.20 -6.30
CA GLU A 765 3.83 -9.02 -5.95
C GLU A 765 3.15 -8.06 -6.92
N GLY A 766 2.03 -8.49 -7.48
CA GLY A 766 1.21 -7.65 -8.34
C GLY A 766 -0.01 -7.06 -7.63
N TYR A 767 -0.67 -6.12 -8.29
CA TYR A 767 -1.92 -5.56 -7.78
C TYR A 767 -3.05 -6.61 -7.85
N GLY A 768 -3.58 -6.99 -6.70
CA GLY A 768 -4.57 -8.05 -6.51
C GLY A 768 -5.94 -7.77 -7.16
N LYS A 769 -6.88 -8.71 -7.03
CA LYS A 769 -8.20 -8.67 -7.68
C LYS A 769 -9.36 -8.71 -6.70
N SER A 770 -10.53 -8.24 -7.17
CA SER A 770 -11.73 -8.12 -6.34
C SER A 770 -12.77 -9.20 -6.60
N ILE A 771 -13.43 -9.61 -5.51
CA ILE A 771 -14.63 -10.45 -5.50
C ILE A 771 -15.71 -9.65 -4.80
N VAL A 772 -16.89 -9.55 -5.39
CA VAL A 772 -17.96 -8.70 -4.90
C VAL A 772 -19.22 -9.50 -4.59
N ASN A 773 -19.97 -9.02 -3.60
CA ASN A 773 -21.39 -9.35 -3.51
C ASN A 773 -22.15 -8.46 -4.52
N PRO A 774 -22.79 -9.02 -5.56
CA PRO A 774 -23.40 -8.22 -6.62
C PRO A 774 -24.58 -7.36 -6.14
N LEU A 775 -25.14 -7.63 -4.96
CA LEU A 775 -26.21 -6.82 -4.38
C LEU A 775 -25.68 -5.52 -3.73
N LYS A 776 -24.37 -5.43 -3.51
CA LYS A 776 -23.71 -4.26 -2.90
C LYS A 776 -22.99 -3.37 -3.93
N TYR A 777 -23.01 -3.75 -5.21
CA TYR A 777 -22.33 -3.07 -6.31
C TYR A 777 -23.31 -2.79 -7.45
N ASN A 778 -23.31 -1.58 -7.99
CA ASN A 778 -24.06 -1.25 -9.21
C ASN A 778 -23.16 -1.11 -10.44
N SER A 779 -21.89 -0.75 -10.22
CA SER A 779 -20.82 -0.67 -11.19
C SER A 779 -19.51 -1.08 -10.52
N THR A 780 -18.52 -1.46 -11.32
CA THR A 780 -17.23 -1.91 -10.79
C THR A 780 -16.12 -1.83 -11.83
N TRP A 781 -14.89 -1.87 -11.32
CA TRP A 781 -13.71 -2.19 -12.11
C TRP A 781 -13.10 -3.50 -11.63
N ILE A 782 -12.07 -3.99 -12.33
CA ILE A 782 -11.46 -5.28 -12.03
C ILE A 782 -10.83 -5.35 -10.63
N HIS A 783 -10.23 -4.23 -10.19
CA HIS A 783 -9.53 -4.17 -8.91
C HIS A 783 -10.39 -3.65 -7.76
N HIS A 784 -11.23 -2.65 -8.01
CA HIS A 784 -12.21 -2.11 -7.07
C HIS A 784 -13.14 -1.15 -7.81
N SER A 785 -14.35 -0.92 -7.29
CA SER A 785 -15.18 0.18 -7.79
C SER A 785 -14.66 1.52 -7.28
N PHE A 786 -14.63 2.53 -8.16
CA PHE A 786 -14.35 3.92 -7.77
C PHE A 786 -15.56 4.63 -7.15
N GLN A 787 -16.75 4.02 -7.26
CA GLN A 787 -17.98 4.52 -6.65
C GLN A 787 -18.14 4.08 -5.20
N LEU A 788 -17.28 3.18 -4.73
CA LEU A 788 -17.29 2.69 -3.36
C LEU A 788 -15.99 3.06 -2.63
N PRO A 789 -16.09 3.48 -1.37
CA PRO A 789 -14.90 3.81 -0.60
C PRO A 789 -14.10 2.54 -0.29
N ARG A 790 -12.76 2.62 -0.37
CA ARG A 790 -11.86 1.47 -0.23
C ARG A 790 -11.93 0.77 1.14
N ASN A 791 -12.45 1.44 2.16
CA ASN A 791 -12.71 0.82 3.48
C ASN A 791 -13.85 -0.22 3.44
N LYS A 792 -14.61 -0.31 2.35
CA LYS A 792 -15.60 -1.36 2.10
C LYS A 792 -15.03 -2.60 1.40
N MET A 793 -13.71 -2.67 1.25
CA MET A 793 -13.00 -3.82 0.66
C MET A 793 -12.20 -4.57 1.73
N LEU A 794 -12.51 -5.85 1.92
CA LEU A 794 -11.85 -6.75 2.86
C LEU A 794 -10.61 -7.35 2.19
N LYS A 795 -9.42 -7.02 2.66
CA LYS A 795 -8.18 -7.59 2.14
C LYS A 795 -7.86 -8.94 2.81
N ILE A 796 -7.54 -9.94 1.99
CA ILE A 796 -7.17 -11.29 2.43
C ILE A 796 -5.67 -11.50 2.16
N TYR A 797 -4.93 -11.88 3.19
CA TYR A 797 -3.47 -12.01 3.15
C TYR A 797 -2.97 -13.45 3.21
N ASN A 798 -3.80 -14.41 3.64
CA ASN A 798 -3.43 -15.81 3.81
C ASN A 798 -3.65 -16.67 2.56
N THR A 799 -4.19 -16.08 1.50
CA THR A 799 -4.48 -16.71 0.22
C THR A 799 -4.15 -15.70 -0.86
N GLU A 800 -3.49 -16.14 -1.92
CA GLU A 800 -3.07 -15.29 -3.03
C GLU A 800 -3.59 -15.86 -4.34
N ILE A 801 -3.84 -14.96 -5.28
CA ILE A 801 -4.13 -15.30 -6.68
C ILE A 801 -2.80 -15.62 -7.36
N ILE A 802 -2.74 -16.74 -8.05
CA ILE A 802 -1.60 -17.14 -8.89
C ILE A 802 -1.74 -16.40 -10.22
N HIS A 803 -0.75 -15.59 -10.58
CA HIS A 803 -0.70 -14.87 -11.85
C HIS A 803 0.32 -15.53 -12.79
N VAL A 804 -0.16 -16.22 -13.83
CA VAL A 804 0.69 -16.94 -14.79
C VAL A 804 1.33 -15.95 -15.78
N LYS A 805 2.42 -15.32 -15.35
CA LYS A 805 3.11 -14.27 -16.10
C LYS A 805 3.93 -14.83 -17.25
N ASP A 806 4.77 -15.82 -16.95
CA ASP A 806 5.72 -16.40 -17.90
C ASP A 806 5.33 -17.83 -18.27
N VAL A 807 5.35 -18.12 -19.56
CA VAL A 807 5.37 -19.49 -20.10
C VAL A 807 6.75 -19.68 -20.72
N LEU A 808 7.62 -20.41 -20.01
CA LEU A 808 9.04 -20.55 -20.35
C LEU A 808 9.21 -21.39 -21.62
N GLU A 809 10.06 -20.94 -22.54
CA GLU A 809 10.31 -21.65 -23.82
C GLU A 809 11.03 -23.00 -23.66
N THR A 810 11.50 -23.33 -22.47
CA THR A 810 12.05 -24.66 -22.15
C THR A 810 10.94 -25.70 -22.23
N GLU A 811 11.11 -26.69 -23.12
CA GLU A 811 10.15 -27.78 -23.26
C GLU A 811 10.01 -28.59 -21.98
N LEU A 812 8.76 -28.91 -21.66
CA LEU A 812 8.39 -29.64 -20.46
C LEU A 812 9.14 -30.97 -20.32
N ASN A 813 10.01 -31.10 -19.31
CA ASN A 813 10.74 -32.34 -19.08
C ASN A 813 9.84 -33.41 -18.43
N GLN A 814 9.25 -34.28 -19.26
CA GLN A 814 8.42 -35.41 -18.84
C GLN A 814 9.09 -36.41 -17.88
N SER A 815 10.42 -36.39 -17.79
CA SER A 815 11.18 -37.28 -16.90
C SER A 815 11.58 -36.62 -15.57
N ALA A 816 11.27 -35.33 -15.36
CA ALA A 816 11.62 -34.63 -14.13
C ALA A 816 10.86 -35.21 -12.92
N PRO A 817 11.51 -35.33 -11.74
CA PRO A 817 10.85 -35.84 -10.54
C PRO A 817 9.73 -34.88 -10.11
N PHE A 818 8.52 -35.42 -9.96
CA PHE A 818 7.34 -34.67 -9.54
C PHE A 818 7.57 -34.00 -8.17
N ARG A 819 7.30 -32.70 -8.11
CA ARG A 819 7.32 -31.90 -6.88
C ARG A 819 6.04 -31.09 -6.80
N LEU A 820 5.46 -31.01 -5.60
CA LEU A 820 4.33 -30.13 -5.37
C LEU A 820 4.87 -28.70 -5.20
N PRO A 821 4.28 -27.70 -5.89
CA PRO A 821 4.65 -26.32 -5.66
C PRO A 821 4.31 -25.97 -4.22
N LYS A 822 5.31 -25.48 -3.49
CA LYS A 822 5.11 -25.01 -2.13
C LYS A 822 4.36 -23.69 -2.16
N MET A 823 3.58 -23.44 -1.12
CA MET A 823 2.96 -22.14 -0.92
C MET A 823 4.05 -21.08 -0.71
N PHE A 824 3.82 -19.87 -1.23
CA PHE A 824 4.73 -18.77 -0.99
C PHE A 824 4.87 -18.51 0.52
N GLY A 825 6.11 -18.36 0.99
CA GLY A 825 6.41 -18.15 2.42
C GLY A 825 6.18 -19.36 3.33
N SER A 826 5.87 -20.55 2.81
CA SER A 826 5.73 -21.79 3.60
C SER A 826 6.60 -22.91 3.07
N ASP A 827 7.36 -23.52 3.96
CA ASP A 827 8.20 -24.67 3.64
C ASP A 827 7.46 -26.01 3.71
N THR A 828 6.27 -26.02 4.30
CA THR A 828 5.50 -27.24 4.61
C THR A 828 4.22 -27.35 3.80
N ASP A 829 3.56 -26.23 3.52
CA ASP A 829 2.26 -26.23 2.86
C ASP A 829 2.41 -26.24 1.35
N THR A 830 1.58 -27.05 0.69
CA THR A 830 1.52 -27.11 -0.76
C THR A 830 0.45 -26.15 -1.27
N LEU A 831 0.73 -25.52 -2.41
CA LEU A 831 -0.19 -24.58 -3.07
C LEU A 831 -1.49 -25.28 -3.48
N ILE A 832 -1.37 -26.52 -3.98
CA ILE A 832 -2.46 -27.41 -4.32
C ILE A 832 -2.08 -28.86 -4.00
N GLY A 833 -3.03 -29.65 -3.50
CA GLY A 833 -2.79 -31.04 -3.15
C GLY A 833 -2.64 -31.95 -4.38
N GLU A 834 -1.88 -33.04 -4.25
CA GLU A 834 -1.71 -34.01 -5.35
C GLU A 834 -3.04 -34.64 -5.79
N MET A 835 -3.96 -34.89 -4.84
CA MET A 835 -5.28 -35.43 -5.17
C MET A 835 -6.11 -34.45 -6.02
N ASP A 836 -5.97 -33.15 -5.78
CA ASP A 836 -6.65 -32.12 -6.57
C ASP A 836 -6.05 -32.03 -7.98
N LEU A 837 -4.71 -32.07 -8.10
CA LEU A 837 -4.03 -32.12 -9.39
C LEU A 837 -4.45 -33.34 -10.22
N ARG A 838 -4.50 -34.53 -9.61
CA ARG A 838 -5.00 -35.74 -10.29
C ARG A 838 -6.46 -35.61 -10.71
N SER A 839 -7.30 -34.96 -9.89
CA SER A 839 -8.71 -34.73 -10.23
C SER A 839 -8.86 -33.77 -11.41
N LEU A 840 -8.00 -32.75 -11.48
CA LEU A 840 -7.93 -31.82 -12.63
C LEU A 840 -7.47 -32.54 -13.90
N ASP A 841 -6.45 -33.40 -13.82
CA ASP A 841 -6.02 -34.23 -14.95
C ASP A 841 -7.14 -35.15 -15.43
N ILE A 842 -7.87 -35.81 -14.52
CA ILE A 842 -9.03 -36.64 -14.88
C ILE A 842 -10.12 -35.81 -15.55
N ASP A 843 -10.41 -34.61 -15.03
CA ASP A 843 -11.41 -33.72 -15.65
C ASP A 843 -11.01 -33.29 -17.05
N PHE A 844 -9.74 -32.89 -17.23
CA PHE A 844 -9.19 -32.57 -18.53
C PHE A 844 -9.28 -33.75 -19.49
N GLN A 845 -8.79 -34.92 -19.10
CA GLN A 845 -8.83 -36.12 -19.96
C GLN A 845 -10.26 -36.55 -20.31
N ARG A 846 -11.22 -36.35 -19.40
CA ARG A 846 -12.65 -36.59 -19.65
C ARG A 846 -13.21 -35.65 -20.73
N VAL A 847 -12.83 -34.38 -20.71
CA VAL A 847 -13.21 -33.41 -21.75
C VAL A 847 -12.47 -33.74 -23.05
N PHE A 848 -11.16 -34.00 -22.95
CA PHE A 848 -10.28 -34.35 -24.06
C PHE A 848 -10.72 -35.60 -24.82
N GLY A 849 -11.22 -36.62 -24.11
CA GLY A 849 -11.71 -37.87 -24.70
C GLY A 849 -12.96 -37.72 -25.58
N LYS A 850 -13.65 -36.57 -25.55
CA LYS A 850 -14.79 -36.32 -26.44
C LYS A 850 -14.26 -35.97 -27.84
N ASN A 851 -14.72 -36.72 -28.87
CA ASN A 851 -14.25 -36.54 -30.25
C ASN A 851 -14.25 -35.08 -30.72
N LYS A 852 -15.37 -34.36 -30.52
CA LYS A 852 -15.49 -32.94 -30.90
C LYS A 852 -14.42 -32.05 -30.25
N TYR A 853 -14.10 -32.31 -28.99
CA TYR A 853 -13.05 -31.56 -28.29
C TYR A 853 -11.69 -31.90 -28.86
N ARG A 854 -11.36 -33.19 -28.96
CA ARG A 854 -10.06 -33.64 -29.48
C ARG A 854 -9.82 -33.09 -30.89
N GLU A 855 -10.83 -33.10 -31.75
CA GLU A 855 -10.75 -32.55 -33.11
C GLU A 855 -10.44 -31.05 -33.14
N ALA A 856 -11.06 -30.25 -32.26
CA ALA A 856 -10.77 -28.82 -32.14
C ALA A 856 -9.38 -28.59 -31.51
N ALA A 857 -9.12 -29.25 -30.38
CA ALA A 857 -7.94 -29.03 -29.56
C ALA A 857 -6.64 -29.46 -30.25
N THR A 858 -6.65 -30.54 -31.04
CA THR A 858 -5.45 -31.00 -31.75
C THR A 858 -4.97 -30.08 -32.86
N LYS A 859 -5.79 -29.09 -33.26
CA LYS A 859 -5.37 -28.00 -34.15
C LYS A 859 -4.72 -26.83 -33.40
N MET A 860 -4.86 -26.77 -32.07
CA MET A 860 -4.21 -25.74 -31.27
C MET A 860 -2.71 -26.01 -31.21
N GLU A 861 -1.94 -25.15 -31.84
CA GLU A 861 -0.50 -25.07 -31.70
C GLU A 861 -0.19 -23.84 -30.85
N ASP A 862 0.71 -23.97 -29.87
CA ASP A 862 1.24 -22.79 -29.22
C ASP A 862 2.17 -22.07 -30.20
N LYS A 863 1.75 -20.93 -30.75
CA LYS A 863 2.57 -20.14 -31.66
C LYS A 863 3.35 -19.01 -30.95
N ASN A 864 2.93 -18.63 -29.73
CA ASN A 864 3.45 -17.51 -28.93
C ASN A 864 3.94 -16.30 -29.76
N PHE A 865 3.14 -15.89 -30.76
CA PHE A 865 3.51 -14.85 -31.72
C PHE A 865 2.95 -13.48 -31.32
N TYR A 866 1.64 -13.40 -31.05
CA TYR A 866 0.99 -12.14 -30.66
C TYR A 866 1.19 -11.77 -29.20
N GLY A 867 1.39 -12.76 -28.33
CA GLY A 867 1.55 -12.61 -26.88
C GLY A 867 2.67 -11.62 -26.50
N PRO A 868 3.91 -11.83 -26.98
CA PRO A 868 5.02 -10.90 -26.73
C PRO A 868 4.74 -9.49 -27.25
N ILE A 869 4.16 -9.36 -28.45
CA ILE A 869 3.86 -8.05 -29.07
C ILE A 869 2.84 -7.26 -28.24
N VAL A 870 1.79 -7.92 -27.78
CA VAL A 870 0.76 -7.30 -26.92
C VAL A 870 1.34 -6.93 -25.55
N PHE A 871 2.18 -7.79 -24.97
CA PHE A 871 2.84 -7.52 -23.69
C PHE A 871 3.78 -6.31 -23.78
N ASP A 872 4.67 -6.28 -24.78
CA ASP A 872 5.61 -5.18 -24.99
C ASP A 872 4.88 -3.85 -25.17
N CYS A 873 3.78 -3.86 -25.90
CA CYS A 873 3.00 -2.65 -26.13
C CYS A 873 2.28 -2.15 -24.86
N TYR A 874 1.77 -3.05 -24.03
CA TYR A 874 1.29 -2.66 -22.71
C TYR A 874 2.41 -2.14 -21.81
N ASN A 875 3.60 -2.72 -21.93
CA ASN A 875 4.77 -2.25 -21.20
C ASN A 875 5.16 -0.83 -21.63
N GLU A 876 5.25 -0.56 -22.93
CA GLU A 876 5.57 0.76 -23.46
C GLU A 876 4.49 1.82 -23.19
N SER A 877 3.21 1.45 -23.32
CA SER A 877 2.09 2.39 -23.16
C SER A 877 1.73 2.67 -21.70
N PHE A 878 2.07 1.78 -20.78
CA PHE A 878 1.65 1.86 -19.39
C PHE A 878 2.72 1.44 -18.39
N TYR A 879 3.18 0.18 -18.40
CA TYR A 879 3.98 -0.33 -17.28
C TYR A 879 5.32 0.41 -17.12
N HIS A 880 6.06 0.64 -18.20
CA HIS A 880 7.30 1.39 -18.18
C HIS A 880 7.09 2.87 -17.81
N PRO A 881 6.19 3.64 -18.48
CA PRO A 881 5.91 5.01 -18.07
C PRO A 881 5.46 5.16 -16.60
N TYR A 882 4.61 4.25 -16.13
CA TYR A 882 4.02 4.36 -14.80
C TYR A 882 4.96 3.84 -13.69
N PHE A 883 5.54 2.65 -13.85
CA PHE A 883 6.37 2.03 -12.81
C PHE A 883 7.85 2.43 -12.89
N VAL A 884 8.38 2.73 -14.08
CA VAL A 884 9.79 3.08 -14.28
C VAL A 884 9.98 4.60 -14.34
N GLU A 885 9.23 5.29 -15.21
CA GLU A 885 9.34 6.75 -15.38
C GLU A 885 8.55 7.54 -14.33
N LYS A 886 7.70 6.87 -13.53
CA LYS A 886 6.84 7.47 -12.49
C LYS A 886 5.89 8.55 -13.02
N LYS A 887 5.45 8.43 -14.28
CA LYS A 887 4.40 9.28 -14.83
C LYS A 887 3.08 9.03 -14.12
N ASN A 888 2.33 10.09 -13.87
CA ASN A 888 1.03 10.00 -13.23
C ASN A 888 -0.06 9.59 -14.24
N PHE A 889 -1.21 9.09 -13.76
CA PHE A 889 -2.36 8.74 -14.59
C PHE A 889 -2.85 9.90 -15.49
N LYS A 890 -2.54 11.15 -15.11
CA LYS A 890 -2.83 12.38 -15.88
C LYS A 890 -2.13 12.50 -17.23
N GLU A 891 -1.20 11.59 -17.52
CA GLU A 891 -0.41 11.61 -18.75
C GLU A 891 -0.53 10.30 -19.53
N LEU A 892 -1.35 9.33 -19.06
CA LEU A 892 -1.41 7.98 -19.61
C LEU A 892 -2.86 7.55 -19.91
N CYS A 893 -3.07 7.00 -21.11
CA CYS A 893 -4.25 6.22 -21.46
C CYS A 893 -3.79 4.82 -21.93
N PRO A 894 -3.81 3.81 -21.04
CA PRO A 894 -3.27 2.49 -21.34
C PRO A 894 -4.16 1.75 -22.35
N ASN A 895 -3.61 1.34 -23.49
CA ASN A 895 -4.34 0.56 -24.48
C ASN A 895 -3.42 -0.15 -25.49
N ALA A 896 -3.63 -1.46 -25.71
CA ALA A 896 -2.90 -2.20 -26.73
C ALA A 896 -3.55 -2.18 -28.14
N ASP A 897 -4.66 -1.45 -28.33
CA ASP A 897 -5.17 -1.21 -29.69
C ASP A 897 -4.31 -0.22 -30.48
N ASN A 898 -3.37 0.48 -29.83
CA ASN A 898 -2.43 1.39 -30.50
C ASN A 898 -1.21 0.67 -31.09
N CYS A 899 -1.02 -0.61 -30.77
CA CYS A 899 0.11 -1.39 -31.27
C CYS A 899 -0.06 -1.72 -32.76
N LYS A 900 1.06 -1.79 -33.48
CA LYS A 900 1.07 -2.35 -34.83
C LYS A 900 1.13 -3.86 -34.75
N LEU A 901 -0.01 -4.52 -34.97
CA LEU A 901 -0.09 -5.98 -34.98
C LEU A 901 -0.05 -6.51 -36.42
N PRO A 902 0.97 -7.32 -36.79
CA PRO A 902 1.07 -7.87 -38.13
C PRO A 902 -0.01 -8.92 -38.38
N GLN A 903 -0.66 -8.85 -39.54
CA GLN A 903 -1.55 -9.93 -40.00
C GLN A 903 -0.72 -11.10 -40.53
N ARG A 904 -1.22 -12.32 -40.31
CA ARG A 904 -0.62 -13.55 -40.82
C ARG A 904 -1.66 -14.40 -41.51
N ASP A 905 -1.31 -14.94 -42.67
CA ASP A 905 -2.22 -15.82 -43.40
C ASP A 905 -2.35 -17.20 -42.73
N ASP A 906 -1.32 -17.64 -42.01
CA ASP A 906 -1.27 -18.91 -41.30
C ASP A 906 -1.83 -18.85 -39.86
N ILE A 907 -2.20 -17.67 -39.37
CA ILE A 907 -2.86 -17.49 -38.07
C ILE A 907 -4.14 -16.70 -38.29
N LYS A 908 -5.28 -17.40 -38.30
CA LYS A 908 -6.60 -16.76 -38.41
C LYS A 908 -7.15 -16.47 -37.02
N CYS A 909 -7.89 -15.39 -36.89
CA CYS A 909 -8.57 -15.05 -35.65
C CYS A 909 -10.06 -14.84 -35.90
N ILE A 910 -10.83 -15.11 -34.84
CA ILE A 910 -12.24 -14.79 -34.74
C ILE A 910 -12.38 -13.49 -33.94
N HIS A 911 -13.15 -12.56 -34.49
CA HIS A 911 -13.44 -11.26 -33.93
C HIS A 911 -14.91 -11.17 -33.51
N SER A 912 -15.19 -10.41 -32.46
CA SER A 912 -16.55 -9.93 -32.25
C SER A 912 -16.79 -8.66 -33.08
N ASP A 913 -17.92 -8.64 -33.78
CA ASP A 913 -18.34 -7.50 -34.59
C ASP A 913 -19.86 -7.32 -34.48
N ALA A 914 -20.39 -6.20 -34.97
CA ALA A 914 -21.80 -5.87 -34.87
C ALA A 914 -22.20 -4.84 -35.94
N GLU A 915 -23.51 -4.63 -36.10
CA GLU A 915 -24.02 -3.48 -36.84
C GLU A 915 -23.98 -2.24 -35.95
N TYR A 916 -23.36 -1.17 -36.45
CA TYR A 916 -23.16 0.08 -35.70
C TYR A 916 -24.23 1.11 -36.07
N VAL A 917 -24.92 1.63 -35.06
CA VAL A 917 -25.99 2.61 -35.25
C VAL A 917 -25.62 3.93 -34.58
N SER A 918 -25.52 4.99 -35.39
CA SER A 918 -25.43 6.37 -34.91
C SER A 918 -26.85 6.93 -34.76
N GLY A 919 -27.17 7.43 -33.57
CA GLY A 919 -28.40 8.18 -33.35
C GLY A 919 -28.48 9.46 -34.19
N PRO A 920 -29.66 10.10 -34.25
CA PRO A 920 -29.77 11.44 -34.82
C PRO A 920 -28.86 12.43 -34.08
N GLU A 921 -28.45 13.50 -34.75
CA GLU A 921 -27.67 14.57 -34.13
C GLU A 921 -28.45 15.17 -32.95
N MET A 922 -27.84 15.14 -31.76
CA MET A 922 -28.46 15.55 -30.50
C MET A 922 -27.54 16.51 -29.74
N TYR A 923 -28.14 17.50 -29.08
CA TYR A 923 -27.41 18.46 -28.24
C TYR A 923 -27.74 18.23 -26.76
N PRO A 924 -26.73 18.13 -25.87
CA PRO A 924 -25.31 18.28 -26.18
C PRO A 924 -24.58 17.00 -26.64
N ILE A 925 -25.21 15.84 -26.51
CA ILE A 925 -24.58 14.52 -26.69
C ILE A 925 -25.35 13.70 -27.71
N THR A 926 -24.65 13.24 -28.75
CA THR A 926 -25.17 12.23 -29.69
C THR A 926 -24.81 10.84 -29.21
N PHE A 927 -25.80 9.95 -29.15
CA PHE A 927 -25.65 8.59 -28.63
C PHE A 927 -25.50 7.57 -29.77
N HIS A 928 -24.61 6.62 -29.55
CA HIS A 928 -24.23 5.56 -30.49
C HIS A 928 -24.39 4.21 -29.81
N TYR A 929 -24.78 3.17 -30.54
CA TYR A 929 -24.92 1.81 -30.01
C TYR A 929 -24.70 0.76 -31.10
N ALA A 930 -24.53 -0.50 -30.70
CA ALA A 930 -24.38 -1.62 -31.62
C ALA A 930 -25.56 -2.59 -31.48
N ILE A 931 -25.93 -3.25 -32.57
CA ILE A 931 -26.98 -4.28 -32.63
C ILE A 931 -26.50 -5.49 -33.43
N GLY A 932 -27.14 -6.64 -33.20
CA GLY A 932 -26.91 -7.83 -34.02
C GLY A 932 -25.48 -8.38 -33.97
N SER A 933 -24.85 -8.41 -32.78
CA SER A 933 -23.48 -8.90 -32.61
C SER A 933 -23.25 -10.30 -33.19
N PHE A 934 -22.11 -10.51 -33.85
CA PHE A 934 -21.73 -11.77 -34.51
C PHE A 934 -20.21 -12.02 -34.43
N TRP A 935 -19.81 -13.25 -34.74
CA TRP A 935 -18.40 -13.66 -34.82
C TRP A 935 -17.94 -13.57 -36.28
N SER A 936 -16.81 -12.91 -36.53
CA SER A 936 -16.25 -12.71 -37.88
C SER A 936 -14.83 -13.26 -37.99
N GLU A 937 -14.52 -13.97 -39.08
CA GLU A 937 -13.16 -14.43 -39.43
C GLU A 937 -12.50 -13.52 -40.48
N ASP A 938 -13.27 -12.64 -41.12
CA ASP A 938 -12.83 -11.87 -42.30
C ASP A 938 -11.93 -10.68 -41.97
N ILE A 939 -11.82 -10.35 -40.69
CA ILE A 939 -11.18 -9.13 -40.17
C ILE A 939 -9.67 -9.35 -39.92
N GLY A 940 -9.21 -10.61 -39.89
CA GLY A 940 -7.85 -10.96 -39.48
C GLY A 940 -7.72 -11.06 -37.96
N CYS A 941 -6.53 -10.84 -37.39
CA CYS A 941 -6.26 -10.86 -35.94
C CYS A 941 -6.24 -9.48 -35.28
N TYR A 942 -6.16 -8.45 -36.11
CA TYR A 942 -6.17 -7.05 -35.71
C TYR A 942 -6.91 -6.24 -36.77
N GLN A 943 -7.58 -5.18 -36.34
CA GLN A 943 -8.55 -4.46 -37.15
C GLN A 943 -8.23 -2.98 -37.30
#